data_AF-A0AB35HYM9-F1
#
_entry.id   AF-A0AB35HYM9-F1
#
_cell.length_a   1.000
_cell.length_b   1.000
_cell.length_c   1.000
_cell.angle_alpha   90.00
_cell.angle_beta   90.00
_cell.angle_gamma   90.00
#
_symmetry.space_group_name_H-M   'P 1'
#
loop_
_entity.id
_entity.type
_entity.pdbx_description
1 polymer ?
#
loop_
_entity_poly.entity_id
_entity_poly.type
_entity_poly.pdbx_seq_one_letter_code
_entity_poly.pdbx_strand_id
1 'polypeptide(L)'
;MKLLSKSFWLGATLSGLAAAPLAEAAFTSYGAGNISDTINPAGYSCVVDYGYWIHNAGVVEPGVSSCDPIGTPTPRYPQLVAPASEKPTMTHRWWGSVSFLGEMTIGDSGDAAYITPDPITARISNRGARLLSIPAGIKTLSNGIESTYQIPDPFNEVFDGIAVGNSAYDDMDAYLKDYSDGSATVQWRSGSTPVMEATFVYGSPYVYFTALQGQLVLRTKAADGAEKGTFYSDGNSLGVWTDVAEIRNHFLIVGDGDTQFDNSSSSEISVVGSDTITVAWLPDSSSATIQTFAQYAQQPVDEVFIDYSVDRSDNSVTISHSYRYQGTPVTTLAGLMPLQWKNSAQPLSGYNARSARGVVQFAATSQFSYQLPFVGVLPYFPEGIGDYDENQLRQLVQEFIDAGNWNLNTDTYWSGKNYGKVAELAAIARSHGMTTEADQLINWLKGELEDWFRANTSGGLDINKYFVYDENWNTLLGFDESFGAQQQLNDHHFHYGYFVRAAAEICRVDPDWCAPSAWGPMVELLIRDYAGGRDDPMFPYLRNFDPANGFSWASGHANFALGNNNESTSEAANAYGAIVLYGLITGNDELVERGMYLHASSTAAYWEYWNNIDRYRGLGGDYDNFLPDYDKMTTSIIWGNGHVFATWFSGAYAHILGIQGLPLSPLVLHIGQHPDYLADYVALGMSGESSNGKPSGLPEGHWRDVWWNIWAMTDGTAAVADFNTVNFNYTPEAGETKAHTYHWIHTYKALGHLASGDGVLSADYPAALVFDNNGQKTYLAYNFGSSARTVTFSDGTSFEVPAGQMSVNGSSSQEPPAESPTEFDLTIQAEDYTAMSGVQTESTSDTGGGLNVGWIDTGDWLAYAGVEIPEAGTYRIEYRVASYSGGGRLSLDKDAGQTVLGALDIPATGGWQNWTTIQHQVELPAGTYQLGIYAAQGGWNINWFRIVKI
;
A
#
# COMPACT_ATOMS: atom_id res chain seq x y z
N MET A 1 37.22 -49.52 24.26
CA MET A 1 37.72 -50.64 25.10
C MET A 1 36.83 -50.70 26.34
N LYS A 2 36.05 -51.80 26.50
CA LYS A 2 35.30 -52.32 27.68
C LYS A 2 34.47 -51.32 28.53
N LEU A 3 33.14 -51.35 28.41
CA LEU A 3 32.19 -52.19 29.17
C LEU A 3 32.15 -51.89 30.68
N LEU A 4 30.98 -51.45 31.18
CA LEU A 4 30.25 -52.20 32.22
C LEU A 4 28.77 -51.77 32.29
N SER A 5 27.94 -52.77 32.04
CA SER A 5 26.49 -52.85 32.17
C SER A 5 26.01 -52.75 33.62
N LYS A 6 24.80 -52.22 33.82
CA LYS A 6 23.84 -52.78 34.79
C LYS A 6 22.41 -52.51 34.31
N SER A 7 21.75 -53.58 33.91
CA SER A 7 20.32 -53.65 33.65
C SER A 7 19.62 -54.16 34.91
N PHE A 8 18.53 -53.50 35.32
CA PHE A 8 17.50 -54.08 36.18
C PHE A 8 16.16 -53.86 35.48
N TRP A 9 15.43 -54.95 35.24
CA TRP A 9 14.05 -54.96 34.76
C TRP A 9 13.12 -55.12 35.97
N LEU A 10 12.02 -54.35 36.03
CA LEU A 10 10.65 -54.87 36.16
C LEU A 10 9.63 -53.73 35.99
N GLY A 11 8.49 -54.09 35.41
CA GLY A 11 7.51 -53.18 34.81
C GLY A 11 6.75 -52.24 35.73
N ALA A 12 6.36 -51.11 35.16
CA ALA A 12 5.23 -50.31 35.57
C ALA A 12 4.43 -49.92 34.31
N THR A 13 3.12 -50.11 34.42
CA THR A 13 2.03 -49.85 33.48
C THR A 13 2.13 -48.51 32.75
N LEU A 14 1.68 -48.48 31.48
CA LEU A 14 1.25 -47.27 30.80
C LEU A 14 0.20 -46.56 31.66
N SER A 15 0.62 -45.52 32.38
CA SER A 15 -0.26 -44.46 32.87
C SER A 15 0.01 -43.25 32.00
N GLY A 16 -1.05 -42.76 31.34
CA GLY A 16 -0.98 -41.65 30.40
C GLY A 16 -0.16 -40.48 30.94
N LEU A 17 0.73 -39.98 30.10
CA LEU A 17 1.20 -38.60 30.20
C LEU A 17 -0.05 -37.72 30.07
N ALA A 18 -0.61 -37.36 31.21
CA ALA A 18 -1.49 -36.20 31.28
C ALA A 18 -0.64 -35.04 30.75
N ALA A 19 -1.06 -34.47 29.62
CA ALA A 19 -0.57 -33.18 29.17
C ALA A 19 -0.60 -32.24 30.38
N ALA A 20 0.51 -31.53 30.62
CA ALA A 20 0.47 -30.41 31.55
C ALA A 20 -0.74 -29.54 31.16
N PRO A 21 -1.60 -29.12 32.11
CA PRO A 21 -2.72 -28.27 31.78
C PRO A 21 -2.14 -27.04 31.09
N LEU A 22 -2.62 -26.74 29.87
CA LEU A 22 -2.37 -25.47 29.22
C LEU A 22 -2.68 -24.38 30.25
N ALA A 23 -1.77 -23.42 30.41
CA ALA A 23 -2.11 -22.21 31.15
C ALA A 23 -3.42 -21.67 30.55
N GLU A 24 -4.39 -21.35 31.40
CA GLU A 24 -5.68 -20.85 30.94
C GLU A 24 -5.42 -19.51 30.23
N ALA A 25 -5.61 -19.49 28.90
CA ALA A 25 -5.32 -18.31 28.08
C ALA A 25 -6.07 -17.09 28.60
N ALA A 26 -5.38 -15.95 28.75
CA ALA A 26 -6.06 -14.71 29.10
C ALA A 26 -6.47 -13.98 27.83
N PHE A 27 -7.68 -13.42 27.87
CA PHE A 27 -8.24 -12.64 26.76
C PHE A 27 -8.29 -11.17 27.14
N THR A 28 -7.73 -10.31 26.29
CA THR A 28 -7.84 -8.86 26.42
C THR A 28 -8.90 -8.34 25.47
N SER A 29 -9.94 -7.68 26.00
CA SER A 29 -11.07 -7.19 25.21
C SER A 29 -10.78 -5.85 24.52
N TYR A 30 -11.26 -5.72 23.28
CA TYR A 30 -11.19 -4.51 22.46
C TYR A 30 -12.55 -4.29 21.81
N GLY A 31 -13.39 -3.48 22.44
CA GLY A 31 -14.79 -3.32 22.04
C GLY A 31 -15.55 -4.65 22.11
N ALA A 32 -16.09 -5.10 20.98
CA ALA A 32 -16.75 -6.40 20.81
C ALA A 32 -15.77 -7.57 20.58
N GLY A 33 -14.51 -7.28 20.25
CA GLY A 33 -13.48 -8.28 19.99
C GLY A 33 -12.58 -8.58 21.19
N ASN A 34 -11.64 -9.50 20.99
CA ASN A 34 -10.58 -9.80 21.94
C ASN A 34 -9.37 -10.45 21.26
N ILE A 35 -8.23 -10.37 21.94
CA ILE A 35 -6.99 -11.05 21.56
C ILE A 35 -6.53 -11.96 22.70
N SER A 36 -5.71 -12.95 22.37
CA SER A 36 -5.07 -13.84 23.36
C SER A 36 -3.66 -13.36 23.72
N ASP A 37 -3.20 -13.71 24.91
CA ASP A 37 -1.79 -13.61 25.34
C ASP A 37 -1.00 -14.91 25.12
N THR A 38 -1.68 -15.98 24.73
CA THR A 38 -1.14 -17.32 24.61
C THR A 38 -1.46 -17.89 23.22
N ILE A 39 -0.50 -18.58 22.62
CA ILE A 39 -0.67 -19.30 21.35
C ILE A 39 -1.27 -20.68 21.62
N ASN A 40 -2.24 -21.12 20.82
CA ASN A 40 -2.81 -22.46 20.90
C ASN A 40 -1.87 -23.51 20.27
N PRO A 41 -1.27 -24.44 21.03
CA PRO A 41 -0.35 -25.43 20.46
C PRO A 41 -1.03 -26.44 19.53
N ALA A 42 -2.37 -26.55 19.57
CA ALA A 42 -3.11 -27.37 18.61
C ALA A 42 -3.12 -26.78 17.19
N GLY A 43 -2.78 -25.49 17.04
CA GLY A 43 -2.62 -24.83 15.74
C GLY A 43 -1.22 -25.00 15.13
N TYR A 44 -0.26 -25.59 15.86
CA TYR A 44 1.10 -25.81 15.35
C TYR A 44 1.08 -26.74 14.15
N SER A 45 1.83 -26.38 13.10
CA SER A 45 2.05 -27.25 11.95
C SER A 45 3.55 -27.51 11.78
N CYS A 46 3.90 -28.57 11.04
CA CYS A 46 5.29 -28.96 10.85
C CYS A 46 5.52 -29.59 9.48
N VAL A 47 6.58 -29.17 8.79
CA VAL A 47 6.98 -29.65 7.46
C VAL A 47 8.30 -30.41 7.56
N VAL A 48 8.41 -31.51 6.81
CA VAL A 48 9.65 -32.28 6.68
C VAL A 48 10.34 -31.91 5.37
N ASP A 49 11.38 -31.09 5.43
CA ASP A 49 12.16 -30.66 4.25
C ASP A 49 13.66 -30.53 4.58
N TYR A 50 14.42 -31.60 4.37
CA TYR A 50 15.83 -31.71 4.84
C TYR A 50 16.05 -31.43 6.34
N GLY A 51 14.97 -31.43 7.12
CA GLY A 51 14.87 -31.09 8.54
C GLY A 51 13.41 -31.16 8.99
N TYR A 52 13.15 -30.80 10.25
CA TYR A 52 11.79 -30.63 10.78
C TYR A 52 11.57 -29.16 11.06
N TRP A 53 10.61 -28.54 10.39
CA TRP A 53 10.36 -27.11 10.43
C TRP A 53 8.97 -26.85 10.99
N ILE A 54 8.88 -26.15 12.12
CA ILE A 54 7.60 -25.78 12.73
C ILE A 54 7.07 -24.50 12.07
N HIS A 55 5.75 -24.34 12.03
CA HIS A 55 5.04 -23.12 11.66
C HIS A 55 3.85 -22.91 12.62
N ASN A 56 3.25 -21.72 12.59
CA ASN A 56 2.18 -21.28 13.49
C ASN A 56 2.53 -21.41 14.96
N ALA A 57 3.78 -21.10 15.31
CA ALA A 57 4.27 -21.22 16.68
C ALA A 57 4.77 -19.89 17.25
N GLY A 58 4.45 -18.76 16.61
CA GLY A 58 4.91 -17.43 17.00
C GLY A 58 6.37 -17.18 16.58
N VAL A 59 7.05 -16.29 17.30
CA VAL A 59 8.45 -15.93 17.02
C VAL A 59 9.39 -16.97 17.64
N VAL A 60 9.74 -18.00 16.86
CA VAL A 60 10.52 -19.16 17.30
C VAL A 60 11.65 -19.49 16.34
N GLU A 61 12.65 -20.22 16.81
CA GLU A 61 13.54 -20.93 15.90
C GLU A 61 12.74 -21.94 15.05
N PRO A 62 12.92 -21.96 13.73
CA PRO A 62 12.08 -22.78 12.85
C PRO A 62 12.37 -24.28 13.01
N GLY A 63 13.59 -24.66 13.43
CA GLY A 63 13.99 -26.05 13.58
C GLY A 63 13.44 -26.73 14.84
N VAL A 64 12.85 -27.92 14.69
CA VAL A 64 12.39 -28.77 15.82
C VAL A 64 12.96 -30.19 15.74
N SER A 65 12.81 -30.96 16.83
CA SER A 65 13.39 -32.32 16.93
C SER A 65 12.60 -33.41 16.18
N SER A 66 11.31 -33.19 15.93
CA SER A 66 10.42 -34.11 15.18
C SER A 66 9.15 -33.37 14.74
N CYS A 67 8.48 -33.85 13.68
CA CYS A 67 7.11 -33.44 13.33
C CYS A 67 6.02 -34.39 13.87
N ASP A 68 6.39 -35.57 14.39
CA ASP A 68 5.44 -36.55 14.95
C ASP A 68 6.00 -37.22 16.22
N PRO A 69 5.64 -36.74 17.44
CA PRO A 69 4.90 -35.50 17.68
C PRO A 69 5.74 -34.28 17.30
N ILE A 70 5.10 -33.12 17.09
CA ILE A 70 5.83 -31.86 16.89
C ILE A 70 6.70 -31.57 18.12
N GLY A 71 8.00 -31.37 17.91
CA GLY A 71 8.94 -31.02 18.96
C GLY A 71 8.60 -29.68 19.61
N THR A 72 9.08 -29.45 20.84
CA THR A 72 8.83 -28.19 21.55
C THR A 72 9.45 -27.01 20.78
N PRO A 73 8.68 -25.96 20.43
CA PRO A 73 9.21 -24.76 19.80
C PRO A 73 10.25 -24.11 20.72
N THR A 74 11.29 -23.49 20.13
CA THR A 74 12.29 -22.72 20.88
C THR A 74 12.00 -21.24 20.67
N PRO A 75 11.48 -20.50 21.69
CA PRO A 75 11.19 -19.08 21.55
C PRO A 75 12.44 -18.27 21.21
N ARG A 76 12.28 -17.29 20.31
CA ARG A 76 13.29 -16.29 20.04
C ARG A 76 12.93 -15.02 20.80
N TYR A 77 13.92 -14.41 21.44
CA TYR A 77 13.75 -13.17 22.21
C TYR A 77 14.50 -12.00 21.58
N PRO A 78 13.98 -10.78 21.69
CA PRO A 78 14.69 -9.59 21.25
C PRO A 78 16.04 -9.40 21.96
N GLN A 79 17.06 -9.01 21.21
CA GLN A 79 18.40 -8.73 21.72
C GLN A 79 18.50 -7.27 22.15
N LEU A 80 17.95 -6.96 23.33
CA LEU A 80 17.82 -5.59 23.84
C LEU A 80 18.53 -5.38 25.17
N VAL A 81 19.01 -4.15 25.38
CA VAL A 81 19.43 -3.64 26.69
C VAL A 81 18.89 -2.22 26.89
N ALA A 82 18.68 -1.80 28.15
CA ALA A 82 18.09 -0.48 28.44
C ALA A 82 18.95 0.65 27.85
N PRO A 83 18.36 1.71 27.28
CA PRO A 83 16.94 2.03 27.31
C PRO A 83 16.07 1.29 26.27
N ALA A 84 16.63 0.64 25.25
CA ALA A 84 15.81 -0.03 24.23
C ALA A 84 14.89 -1.11 24.82
N SER A 85 15.35 -1.86 25.85
CA SER A 85 14.53 -2.87 26.53
C SER A 85 13.36 -2.30 27.35
N GLU A 86 13.25 -0.99 27.48
CA GLU A 86 12.17 -0.29 28.19
C GLU A 86 11.15 0.35 27.22
N LYS A 87 11.38 0.19 25.91
CA LYS A 87 10.54 0.69 24.82
C LYS A 87 9.91 -0.50 24.08
N PRO A 88 8.78 -0.33 23.38
CA PRO A 88 8.26 -1.37 22.48
C PRO A 88 9.33 -1.79 21.45
N THR A 89 9.54 -3.10 21.31
CA THR A 89 10.60 -3.68 20.46
C THR A 89 10.46 -3.24 19.00
N MET A 90 11.44 -2.48 18.52
CA MET A 90 11.50 -2.04 17.12
C MET A 90 12.08 -3.13 16.21
N THR A 91 11.48 -3.25 15.02
CA THR A 91 11.82 -4.21 13.94
C THR A 91 11.67 -3.51 12.59
N HIS A 92 11.94 -4.17 11.46
CA HIS A 92 11.74 -3.58 10.12
C HIS A 92 12.48 -2.26 9.92
N ARG A 93 13.77 -2.26 10.25
CA ARG A 93 14.67 -1.12 10.04
C ARG A 93 15.86 -1.56 9.20
N TRP A 94 16.62 -0.59 8.70
CA TRP A 94 17.93 -0.83 8.11
C TRP A 94 18.92 -1.48 9.10
N TRP A 95 18.60 -1.48 10.40
CA TRP A 95 19.32 -2.16 11.48
C TRP A 95 18.52 -3.31 12.13
N GLY A 96 17.41 -3.75 11.53
CA GLY A 96 16.47 -4.70 12.15
C GLY A 96 17.10 -6.04 12.58
N SER A 97 18.23 -6.42 12.01
CA SER A 97 19.00 -7.59 12.41
C SER A 97 19.55 -7.50 13.84
N VAL A 98 19.80 -6.29 14.37
CA VAL A 98 20.34 -6.13 15.73
C VAL A 98 19.31 -6.50 16.79
N SER A 99 18.05 -6.06 16.68
CA SER A 99 17.03 -6.47 17.65
C SER A 99 16.69 -7.96 17.53
N PHE A 100 16.91 -8.58 16.38
CA PHE A 100 16.56 -9.98 16.13
C PHE A 100 17.67 -10.99 16.47
N LEU A 101 18.89 -10.68 16.07
CA LEU A 101 20.07 -11.55 16.13
C LEU A 101 21.09 -11.03 17.15
N GLY A 102 21.12 -9.72 17.40
CA GLY A 102 22.12 -9.08 18.24
C GLY A 102 23.45 -8.94 17.53
N GLU A 103 24.12 -10.07 17.31
CA GLU A 103 25.40 -10.20 16.62
C GLU A 103 25.44 -11.44 15.73
N MET A 104 26.55 -11.64 15.03
CA MET A 104 26.87 -12.88 14.34
C MET A 104 28.30 -13.32 14.61
N THR A 105 28.46 -14.59 14.95
CA THR A 105 29.76 -15.23 15.08
C THR A 105 30.53 -15.16 13.76
N ILE A 106 31.79 -14.71 13.82
CA ILE A 106 32.67 -14.69 12.64
C ILE A 106 32.85 -16.09 12.06
N GLY A 107 32.64 -16.21 10.74
CA GLY A 107 32.71 -17.47 10.00
C GLY A 107 31.42 -18.28 9.97
N ASP A 108 30.39 -17.92 10.75
CA ASP A 108 29.04 -18.45 10.53
C ASP A 108 28.48 -17.86 9.22
N SER A 109 27.62 -18.58 8.50
CA SER A 109 26.92 -18.10 7.31
C SER A 109 25.39 -18.13 7.45
N GLY A 110 24.86 -18.60 8.58
CA GLY A 110 23.42 -18.69 8.84
C GLY A 110 22.74 -17.37 9.23
N ASP A 111 23.50 -16.44 9.82
CA ASP A 111 22.99 -15.21 10.46
C ASP A 111 23.65 -13.90 10.00
N ALA A 112 23.52 -13.46 8.75
CA ALA A 112 24.22 -12.32 8.15
C ALA A 112 24.53 -11.07 9.03
N ALA A 113 23.60 -10.61 9.88
CA ALA A 113 23.73 -9.47 10.81
C ALA A 113 24.32 -8.17 10.21
N TYR A 114 23.94 -7.86 8.98
CA TYR A 114 24.29 -6.59 8.34
C TYR A 114 23.28 -5.50 8.68
N ILE A 115 23.79 -4.28 8.83
CA ILE A 115 23.01 -3.04 8.94
C ILE A 115 23.46 -2.05 7.87
N THR A 116 22.55 -1.24 7.36
CA THR A 116 22.83 -0.34 6.22
C THR A 116 22.54 1.14 6.54
N PRO A 117 23.37 1.80 7.35
CA PRO A 117 23.25 3.23 7.64
C PRO A 117 23.55 4.17 6.45
N ASP A 118 23.95 3.66 5.27
CA ASP A 118 24.18 4.35 3.96
C ASP A 118 24.76 5.79 4.06
N PRO A 119 26.00 6.07 3.63
CA PRO A 119 26.85 5.33 2.69
C PRO A 119 27.65 4.18 3.29
N ILE A 120 27.63 4.03 4.62
CA ILE A 120 28.31 2.94 5.30
C ILE A 120 27.37 1.73 5.34
N THR A 121 27.91 0.53 5.14
CA THR A 121 27.28 -0.71 5.57
C THR A 121 28.15 -1.33 6.65
N ALA A 122 27.55 -1.97 7.64
CA ALA A 122 28.28 -2.55 8.74
C ALA A 122 27.78 -3.97 9.05
N ARG A 123 28.71 -4.85 9.44
CA ARG A 123 28.37 -6.14 10.04
C ARG A 123 28.62 -6.08 11.53
N ILE A 124 27.60 -6.42 12.32
CA ILE A 124 27.69 -6.55 13.76
C ILE A 124 28.13 -7.99 14.07
N SER A 125 29.22 -8.15 14.83
CA SER A 125 29.82 -9.47 15.11
C SER A 125 30.22 -9.61 16.56
N ASN A 126 30.54 -10.84 16.97
CA ASN A 126 31.06 -11.14 18.30
C ASN A 126 32.40 -10.48 18.63
N ARG A 127 33.03 -9.77 17.68
CA ARG A 127 34.32 -9.09 17.87
C ARG A 127 34.25 -7.57 17.70
N GLY A 128 33.06 -7.03 17.51
CA GLY A 128 32.82 -5.61 17.23
C GLY A 128 32.10 -5.41 15.89
N ALA A 129 32.40 -4.31 15.21
CA ALA A 129 31.74 -3.95 13.95
C ALA A 129 32.75 -3.88 12.79
N ARG A 130 32.44 -4.55 11.68
CA ARG A 130 33.12 -4.35 10.38
C ARG A 130 32.41 -3.25 9.63
N LEU A 131 33.11 -2.18 9.26
CA LEU A 131 32.61 -1.06 8.46
C LEU A 131 33.09 -1.20 7.02
N LEU A 132 32.16 -1.05 6.08
CA LEU A 132 32.39 -1.11 4.65
C LEU A 132 31.72 0.09 3.96
N SER A 133 32.06 0.33 2.70
CA SER A 133 31.50 1.41 1.89
C SER A 133 30.61 0.85 0.79
N ILE A 134 29.34 1.23 0.82
CA ILE A 134 28.44 1.04 -0.33
C ILE A 134 29.00 1.78 -1.56
N PRO A 135 29.41 3.06 -1.50
CA PRO A 135 29.96 3.78 -2.66
C PRO A 135 31.10 3.04 -3.38
N ALA A 136 32.02 2.43 -2.63
CA ALA A 136 33.17 1.74 -3.21
C ALA A 136 32.84 0.33 -3.73
N GLY A 137 31.80 -0.31 -3.18
CA GLY A 137 31.47 -1.71 -3.45
C GLY A 137 30.30 -1.93 -4.42
N ILE A 138 29.39 -0.97 -4.54
CA ILE A 138 28.19 -1.10 -5.37
C ILE A 138 28.55 -1.10 -6.86
N LYS A 139 28.01 -2.07 -7.59
CA LYS A 139 28.23 -2.22 -9.03
C LYS A 139 27.05 -2.91 -9.69
N THR A 140 26.83 -2.63 -10.97
CA THR A 140 25.91 -3.42 -11.78
C THR A 140 26.54 -4.79 -12.04
N LEU A 141 25.83 -5.87 -11.72
CA LEU A 141 26.34 -7.21 -11.96
C LEU A 141 26.17 -7.63 -13.43
N SER A 142 26.95 -8.62 -13.85
CA SER A 142 26.99 -9.08 -15.25
C SER A 142 25.67 -9.63 -15.78
N ASN A 143 24.69 -9.90 -14.92
CA ASN A 143 23.34 -10.31 -15.31
C ASN A 143 22.48 -9.11 -15.78
N GLY A 144 22.91 -7.87 -15.54
CA GLY A 144 22.20 -6.65 -15.94
C GLY A 144 20.86 -6.41 -15.23
N ILE A 145 20.53 -7.21 -14.21
CA ILE A 145 19.25 -7.12 -13.49
C ILE A 145 19.43 -6.61 -12.06
N GLU A 146 20.64 -6.30 -11.63
CA GLU A 146 20.89 -5.80 -10.28
C GLU A 146 22.07 -4.83 -10.22
N SER A 147 21.94 -3.87 -9.30
CA SER A 147 23.03 -3.02 -8.82
C SER A 147 23.11 -3.17 -7.31
N THR A 148 24.01 -4.04 -6.86
CA THR A 148 24.14 -4.40 -5.45
C THR A 148 25.60 -4.35 -5.02
N TYR A 149 25.84 -4.12 -3.73
CA TYR A 149 27.16 -4.40 -3.19
C TYR A 149 27.29 -5.90 -2.87
N GLN A 150 27.96 -6.63 -3.76
CA GLN A 150 28.40 -8.02 -3.52
C GLN A 150 29.60 -8.04 -2.57
N ILE A 151 29.31 -8.10 -1.27
CA ILE A 151 30.32 -8.02 -0.21
C ILE A 151 31.27 -9.22 -0.33
N PRO A 152 32.56 -9.02 -0.59
CA PRO A 152 33.53 -10.10 -0.66
C PRO A 152 33.84 -10.63 0.74
N ASP A 153 33.90 -11.96 0.85
CA ASP A 153 34.05 -12.69 2.12
C ASP A 153 33.19 -12.09 3.25
N PRO A 154 31.85 -12.14 3.09
CA PRO A 154 30.92 -11.38 3.93
C PRO A 154 30.92 -11.83 5.39
N PHE A 155 31.48 -13.01 5.69
CA PHE A 155 31.45 -13.60 7.03
C PHE A 155 32.79 -13.50 7.79
N ASN A 156 33.82 -12.89 7.18
CA ASN A 156 35.09 -12.60 7.86
C ASN A 156 34.99 -11.36 8.76
N GLU A 157 35.82 -11.30 9.82
CA GLU A 157 35.97 -10.14 10.72
C GLU A 157 36.30 -8.86 9.93
N VAL A 158 37.25 -8.96 9.00
CA VAL A 158 37.65 -7.88 8.12
C VAL A 158 38.11 -8.44 6.77
N PHE A 159 37.82 -7.73 5.69
CA PHE A 159 38.35 -8.06 4.35
C PHE A 159 38.61 -6.80 3.52
N ASP A 160 37.59 -6.16 2.96
CA ASP A 160 37.70 -4.94 2.13
C ASP A 160 37.56 -3.62 2.90
N GLY A 161 36.93 -3.65 4.06
CA GLY A 161 36.78 -2.51 4.96
C GLY A 161 37.74 -2.54 6.15
N ILE A 162 37.29 -1.96 7.26
CA ILE A 162 37.98 -2.00 8.56
C ILE A 162 37.05 -2.57 9.63
N ALA A 163 37.61 -3.22 10.65
CA ALA A 163 36.85 -3.60 11.84
C ALA A 163 37.28 -2.77 13.05
N VAL A 164 36.32 -2.39 13.87
CA VAL A 164 36.54 -1.78 15.19
C VAL A 164 36.11 -2.80 16.24
N GLY A 165 37.05 -3.19 17.09
CA GLY A 165 36.81 -4.14 18.17
C GLY A 165 37.49 -3.73 19.47
N ASN A 166 37.66 -4.68 20.37
CA ASN A 166 38.22 -4.45 21.70
C ASN A 166 39.58 -5.17 21.88
N SER A 167 40.43 -4.61 22.74
CA SER A 167 41.75 -5.15 23.07
C SER A 167 41.74 -6.25 24.13
N ALA A 168 40.70 -6.30 24.97
CA ALA A 168 40.60 -7.19 26.13
C ALA A 168 39.56 -8.31 25.95
N TYR A 169 38.63 -8.13 25.02
CA TYR A 169 37.55 -9.07 24.73
C TYR A 169 37.49 -9.35 23.23
N ASP A 170 37.57 -10.62 22.86
CA ASP A 170 37.61 -11.11 21.48
C ASP A 170 36.48 -12.08 21.14
N ASP A 171 35.48 -12.16 22.03
CA ASP A 171 34.21 -12.88 21.89
C ASP A 171 33.17 -12.20 22.81
N MET A 172 32.10 -11.66 22.22
CA MET A 172 31.10 -10.80 22.87
C MET A 172 29.72 -11.00 22.25
N ASP A 173 28.67 -10.74 23.03
CA ASP A 173 27.29 -10.68 22.53
C ASP A 173 26.91 -9.20 22.28
N ALA A 174 26.28 -8.88 21.15
CA ALA A 174 25.81 -7.52 20.88
C ALA A 174 24.29 -7.39 21.05
N TYR A 175 23.87 -6.21 21.50
CA TYR A 175 22.48 -5.90 21.78
C TYR A 175 22.14 -4.51 21.24
N LEU A 176 20.88 -4.32 20.83
CA LEU A 176 20.35 -2.99 20.60
C LEU A 176 20.25 -2.27 21.95
N LYS A 177 20.97 -1.17 22.08
CA LYS A 177 21.06 -0.35 23.29
C LYS A 177 20.07 0.79 23.26
N ASP A 178 20.05 1.52 22.17
CA ASP A 178 19.13 2.64 21.96
C ASP A 178 18.87 2.83 20.46
N TYR A 179 17.80 3.55 20.13
CA TYR A 179 17.44 3.88 18.75
C TYR A 179 16.54 5.11 18.71
N SER A 180 16.54 5.77 17.55
CA SER A 180 15.61 6.83 17.17
C SER A 180 15.01 6.53 15.78
N ASP A 181 14.35 7.52 15.16
CA ASP A 181 13.81 7.39 13.81
C ASP A 181 14.89 7.19 12.73
N GLY A 182 16.14 7.61 12.99
CA GLY A 182 17.25 7.52 12.03
C GLY A 182 18.61 7.14 12.62
N SER A 183 18.69 6.75 13.89
CA SER A 183 19.92 6.24 14.52
C SER A 183 19.69 4.92 15.25
N ALA A 184 20.76 4.14 15.43
CA ALA A 184 20.79 2.96 16.28
C ALA A 184 22.12 2.86 17.01
N THR A 185 22.07 2.53 18.30
CA THR A 185 23.23 2.27 19.14
C THR A 185 23.29 0.79 19.50
N VAL A 186 24.42 0.16 19.22
CA VAL A 186 24.72 -1.24 19.55
C VAL A 186 25.65 -1.27 20.76
N GLN A 187 25.38 -2.13 21.74
CA GLN A 187 26.26 -2.39 22.87
C GLN A 187 26.74 -3.84 22.85
N TRP A 188 28.06 -4.04 22.86
CA TRP A 188 28.69 -5.34 23.03
C TRP A 188 28.95 -5.63 24.51
N ARG A 189 28.74 -6.88 24.92
CA ARG A 189 28.87 -7.35 26.30
C ARG A 189 29.63 -8.67 26.37
N SER A 190 30.32 -8.87 27.49
CA SER A 190 30.83 -10.19 27.87
C SER A 190 30.07 -10.64 29.12
N GLY A 191 29.13 -11.57 28.92
CA GLY A 191 28.09 -11.86 29.91
C GLY A 191 27.33 -10.58 30.28
N SER A 192 27.28 -10.24 31.57
CA SER A 192 26.58 -9.02 32.02
C SER A 192 27.41 -7.73 31.89
N THR A 193 28.68 -7.79 31.49
CA THR A 193 29.59 -6.62 31.50
C THR A 193 29.53 -5.89 30.15
N PRO A 194 29.09 -4.62 30.09
CA PRO A 194 29.23 -3.81 28.89
C PRO A 194 30.71 -3.57 28.54
N VAL A 195 31.08 -3.78 27.29
CA VAL A 195 32.48 -3.73 26.82
C VAL A 195 32.72 -2.54 25.89
N MET A 196 31.86 -2.34 24.89
CA MET A 196 31.95 -1.22 23.97
C MET A 196 30.59 -0.91 23.34
N GLU A 197 30.45 0.29 22.79
CA GLU A 197 29.25 0.76 22.11
C GLU A 197 29.59 1.38 20.75
N ALA A 198 28.66 1.33 19.82
CA ALA A 198 28.73 2.02 18.54
C ALA A 198 27.39 2.61 18.14
N THR A 199 27.37 3.87 17.73
CA THR A 199 26.18 4.56 17.22
C THR A 199 26.31 4.78 15.72
N PHE A 200 25.30 4.30 15.00
CA PHE A 200 25.14 4.40 13.56
C PHE A 200 23.99 5.36 13.25
N VAL A 201 24.20 6.25 12.28
CA VAL A 201 23.22 7.26 11.88
C VAL A 201 22.98 7.15 10.38
N TYR A 202 21.73 7.00 9.97
CA TYR A 202 21.37 6.87 8.55
C TYR A 202 21.76 8.13 7.77
N GLY A 203 22.37 7.98 6.60
CA GLY A 203 22.88 9.12 5.81
C GLY A 203 24.22 9.68 6.31
N SER A 204 24.68 9.30 7.49
CA SER A 204 25.89 9.86 8.08
C SER A 204 27.15 9.21 7.51
N PRO A 205 28.20 9.98 7.20
CA PRO A 205 29.51 9.41 6.94
C PRO A 205 30.23 8.96 8.23
N TYR A 206 29.62 9.14 9.41
CA TYR A 206 30.22 8.89 10.72
C TYR A 206 29.61 7.70 11.45
N VAL A 207 30.48 6.95 12.14
CA VAL A 207 30.10 5.98 13.18
C VAL A 207 30.88 6.32 14.45
N TYR A 208 30.17 6.43 15.57
CA TYR A 208 30.73 6.85 16.85
C TYR A 208 30.96 5.62 17.74
N PHE A 209 32.18 5.41 18.22
CA PHE A 209 32.54 4.27 19.07
C PHE A 209 32.99 4.71 20.45
N THR A 210 32.62 3.93 21.47
CA THR A 210 33.08 4.12 22.85
C THR A 210 33.51 2.78 23.44
N ALA A 211 34.72 2.71 24.00
CA ALA A 211 35.14 1.61 24.87
C ALA A 211 34.64 1.86 26.30
N LEU A 212 34.04 0.83 26.90
CA LEU A 212 33.64 0.81 28.31
C LEU A 212 34.58 -0.05 29.16
N GLN A 213 35.28 -0.98 28.52
CA GLN A 213 36.35 -1.81 29.07
C GLN A 213 37.44 -1.96 28.02
N GLY A 214 38.69 -2.17 28.45
CA GLY A 214 39.82 -2.32 27.52
C GLY A 214 40.04 -1.06 26.67
N GLN A 215 40.63 -1.24 25.49
CA GLN A 215 40.87 -0.18 24.51
C GLN A 215 40.23 -0.56 23.17
N LEU A 216 39.88 0.44 22.36
CA LEU A 216 39.45 0.21 20.99
C LEU A 216 40.64 -0.23 20.12
N VAL A 217 40.37 -1.14 19.20
CA VAL A 217 41.37 -1.67 18.26
C VAL A 217 40.79 -1.62 16.86
N LEU A 218 41.52 -1.00 15.94
CA LEU A 218 41.21 -1.02 14.51
C LEU A 218 41.94 -2.20 13.87
N ARG A 219 41.23 -2.98 13.07
CA ARG A 219 41.77 -4.12 12.32
C ARG A 219 41.54 -3.95 10.84
N THR A 220 42.56 -4.28 10.05
CA THR A 220 42.55 -4.32 8.58
C THR A 220 42.99 -5.70 8.12
N LYS A 221 42.64 -6.10 6.90
CA LYS A 221 43.06 -7.39 6.32
C LYS A 221 44.58 -7.56 6.28
N ALA A 222 45.31 -6.48 5.99
CA ALA A 222 46.76 -6.46 5.84
C ALA A 222 47.38 -5.28 6.58
N ALA A 223 48.70 -5.35 6.82
CA ALA A 223 49.53 -4.22 7.21
C ALA A 223 49.79 -3.28 6.01
N ASP A 224 50.46 -2.15 6.23
CA ASP A 224 50.81 -1.20 5.17
C ASP A 224 51.53 -1.91 4.01
N GLY A 225 50.99 -1.75 2.80
CA GLY A 225 51.40 -2.49 1.62
C GLY A 225 50.48 -2.22 0.42
N ALA A 226 50.17 -3.27 -0.34
CA ALA A 226 49.31 -3.16 -1.53
C ALA A 226 47.82 -3.03 -1.18
N GLU A 227 47.38 -3.68 -0.11
CA GLU A 227 45.96 -3.79 0.28
C GLU A 227 45.53 -2.79 1.36
N LYS A 228 46.49 -2.09 1.99
CA LYS A 228 46.24 -1.14 3.09
C LYS A 228 47.36 -0.10 3.16
N GLY A 229 47.05 1.11 3.64
CA GLY A 229 48.08 2.09 3.97
C GLY A 229 47.55 3.28 4.76
N THR A 230 48.47 4.09 5.29
CA THR A 230 48.16 5.32 6.02
C THR A 230 48.34 6.54 5.10
N PHE A 231 47.29 7.36 4.92
CA PHE A 231 47.36 8.60 4.12
C PHE A 231 47.41 9.88 4.96
N TYR A 232 47.05 9.79 6.24
CA TYR A 232 47.05 10.94 7.16
C TYR A 232 47.40 10.46 8.58
N SER A 233 48.20 11.25 9.28
CA SER A 233 48.53 11.01 10.70
C SER A 233 49.00 12.33 11.28
N ASP A 234 48.12 12.98 12.04
CA ASP A 234 48.39 14.27 12.68
C ASP A 234 47.47 14.45 13.89
N GLY A 235 48.03 14.96 14.98
CA GLY A 235 47.33 15.10 16.26
C GLY A 235 46.64 13.81 16.71
N ASN A 236 45.34 13.92 16.99
CA ASN A 236 44.43 12.86 17.44
C ASN A 236 43.71 12.13 16.28
N SER A 237 44.24 12.23 15.06
CA SER A 237 43.57 11.72 13.86
C SER A 237 44.49 10.83 13.00
N LEU A 238 43.90 9.77 12.43
CA LEU A 238 44.57 8.80 11.55
C LEU A 238 43.71 8.52 10.31
N GLY A 239 44.29 8.66 9.12
CA GLY A 239 43.68 8.29 7.85
C GLY A 239 44.22 6.97 7.34
N VAL A 240 43.36 5.97 7.19
CA VAL A 240 43.68 4.63 6.67
C VAL A 240 42.91 4.39 5.37
N TRP A 241 43.58 3.88 4.35
CA TRP A 241 42.93 3.36 3.17
C TRP A 241 43.07 1.84 3.09
N THR A 242 42.06 1.18 2.51
CA THR A 242 42.08 -0.24 2.13
C THR A 242 41.81 -0.37 0.63
N ASP A 243 42.35 -1.42 0.02
CA ASP A 243 42.22 -1.70 -1.41
C ASP A 243 42.23 -3.21 -1.64
N VAL A 244 41.04 -3.83 -1.58
CA VAL A 244 40.90 -5.29 -1.63
C VAL A 244 39.73 -5.65 -2.53
N ALA A 245 39.94 -6.63 -3.42
CA ALA A 245 38.92 -7.06 -4.38
C ALA A 245 38.35 -5.89 -5.23
N GLU A 246 39.21 -4.94 -5.60
CA GLU A 246 38.90 -3.73 -6.37
C GLU A 246 38.01 -2.71 -5.62
N ILE A 247 37.89 -2.85 -4.31
CA ILE A 247 37.13 -1.95 -3.44
C ILE A 247 38.12 -1.07 -2.66
N ARG A 248 38.14 0.22 -3.01
CA ARG A 248 39.00 1.23 -2.39
C ARG A 248 38.22 2.05 -1.37
N ASN A 249 38.62 1.99 -0.10
CA ASN A 249 38.03 2.80 0.97
C ASN A 249 39.03 3.80 1.53
N HIS A 250 38.56 4.97 1.95
CA HIS A 250 39.31 5.93 2.76
C HIS A 250 38.54 6.16 4.07
N PHE A 251 39.16 5.79 5.19
CA PHE A 251 38.60 6.01 6.53
C PHE A 251 39.47 7.02 7.28
N LEU A 252 38.83 7.98 7.93
CA LEU A 252 39.45 8.90 8.86
C LEU A 252 38.95 8.58 10.26
N ILE A 253 39.87 8.22 11.15
CA ILE A 253 39.60 7.95 12.55
C ILE A 253 40.01 9.18 13.35
N VAL A 254 39.07 9.75 14.08
CA VAL A 254 39.26 10.96 14.89
C VAL A 254 38.96 10.61 16.33
N GLY A 255 39.95 10.70 17.21
CA GLY A 255 39.75 10.57 18.65
C GLY A 255 39.59 11.92 19.35
N ASP A 256 39.33 11.90 20.65
CA ASP A 256 39.28 13.09 21.50
C ASP A 256 40.63 13.35 22.20
N GLY A 257 40.86 14.60 22.62
CA GLY A 257 42.00 14.97 23.47
C GLY A 257 43.36 14.46 22.97
N ASP A 258 44.07 13.72 23.83
CA ASP A 258 45.42 13.18 23.57
C ASP A 258 45.39 11.80 22.88
N THR A 259 44.35 11.46 22.12
CA THR A 259 44.26 10.16 21.42
C THR A 259 45.51 9.92 20.56
N GLN A 260 46.07 8.72 20.65
CA GLN A 260 47.17 8.25 19.80
C GLN A 260 46.82 6.91 19.16
N PHE A 261 47.44 6.64 18.01
CA PHE A 261 47.28 5.40 17.26
C PHE A 261 48.60 4.66 17.21
N ASP A 262 48.75 3.67 18.08
CA ASP A 262 49.94 2.84 18.15
C ASP A 262 49.90 1.77 17.06
N ASN A 263 51.08 1.47 16.49
CA ASN A 263 51.25 0.49 15.41
C ASN A 263 50.42 0.82 14.15
N SER A 264 50.30 2.10 13.78
CA SER A 264 49.49 2.56 12.64
C SER A 264 49.80 1.88 11.30
N SER A 265 51.03 1.36 11.11
CA SER A 265 51.42 0.60 9.91
C SER A 265 51.08 -0.89 9.95
N SER A 266 50.64 -1.42 11.09
CA SER A 266 50.26 -2.84 11.27
C SER A 266 48.83 -3.11 10.80
N SER A 267 48.44 -4.38 10.72
CA SER A 267 47.04 -4.80 10.47
C SER A 267 46.14 -4.67 11.69
N GLU A 268 46.74 -4.45 12.86
CA GLU A 268 46.08 -4.18 14.13
C GLU A 268 46.66 -2.89 14.72
N ILE A 269 45.80 -1.90 14.94
CA ILE A 269 46.17 -0.54 15.38
C ILE A 269 45.46 -0.27 16.70
N SER A 270 46.23 0.01 17.75
CA SER A 270 45.68 0.26 19.09
C SER A 270 45.34 1.73 19.24
N VAL A 271 44.14 2.02 19.74
CA VAL A 271 43.73 3.37 20.11
C VAL A 271 44.04 3.56 21.59
N VAL A 272 44.87 4.55 21.92
CA VAL A 272 45.29 4.85 23.30
C VAL A 272 45.03 6.30 23.65
N GLY A 273 44.84 6.59 24.94
CA GLY A 273 44.64 7.96 25.44
C GLY A 273 43.19 8.48 25.37
N SER A 274 42.27 7.76 24.71
CA SER A 274 40.82 8.02 24.72
C SER A 274 40.04 6.72 24.69
N ASP A 275 38.83 6.78 25.26
CA ASP A 275 37.84 5.72 25.18
C ASP A 275 36.90 5.92 23.98
N THR A 276 36.88 7.10 23.38
CA THR A 276 36.01 7.47 22.25
C THR A 276 36.80 7.71 20.96
N ILE A 277 36.24 7.22 19.85
CA ILE A 277 36.65 7.59 18.49
C ILE A 277 35.42 7.74 17.59
N THR A 278 35.55 8.57 16.56
CA THR A 278 34.64 8.61 15.43
C THR A 278 35.36 8.06 14.21
N VAL A 279 34.74 7.10 13.52
CA VAL A 279 35.19 6.64 12.22
C VAL A 279 34.37 7.35 11.15
N ALA A 280 35.04 8.11 10.29
CA ALA A 280 34.44 8.76 9.13
C ALA A 280 34.84 8.01 7.85
N TRP A 281 33.87 7.66 7.01
CA TRP A 281 34.14 7.32 5.62
C TRP A 281 34.34 8.61 4.81
N LEU A 282 35.38 8.67 3.98
CA LEU A 282 35.68 9.84 3.15
C LEU A 282 35.48 9.55 1.66
N PRO A 283 34.93 10.51 0.89
CA PRO A 283 34.86 10.40 -0.57
C PRO A 283 36.22 10.52 -1.26
N ASP A 284 37.18 11.20 -0.63
CA ASP A 284 38.57 11.29 -1.08
C ASP A 284 39.53 11.59 0.09
N SER A 285 40.84 11.50 -0.17
CA SER A 285 41.89 11.76 0.81
C SER A 285 42.52 13.15 0.69
N SER A 286 41.82 14.14 0.12
CA SER A 286 42.34 15.50 -0.01
C SER A 286 42.40 16.21 1.34
N SER A 287 43.33 17.15 1.50
CA SER A 287 43.47 17.89 2.76
C SER A 287 42.21 18.68 3.13
N ALA A 288 41.44 19.16 2.15
CA ALA A 288 40.19 19.87 2.39
C ALA A 288 39.13 18.91 2.97
N THR A 289 38.93 17.76 2.34
CA THR A 289 38.00 16.71 2.82
C THR A 289 38.37 16.27 4.23
N ILE A 290 39.65 15.97 4.49
CA ILE A 290 40.13 15.56 5.82
C ILE A 290 39.79 16.64 6.88
N GLN A 291 40.11 17.91 6.61
CA GLN A 291 39.86 19.01 7.56
C GLN A 291 38.37 19.17 7.85
N THR A 292 37.52 19.18 6.82
CA THR A 292 36.07 19.34 7.00
C THR A 292 35.47 18.14 7.72
N PHE A 293 35.80 16.91 7.33
CA PHE A 293 35.23 15.74 7.97
C PHE A 293 35.71 15.57 9.41
N ALA A 294 36.97 15.91 9.72
CA ALA A 294 37.48 15.91 11.09
C ALA A 294 36.74 16.89 12.00
N GLN A 295 36.37 18.07 11.48
CA GLN A 295 35.63 19.09 12.23
C GLN A 295 34.29 18.55 12.76
N TYR A 296 33.52 17.86 11.91
CA TYR A 296 32.20 17.33 12.30
C TYR A 296 32.28 15.95 12.96
N ALA A 297 33.39 15.21 12.80
CA ALA A 297 33.61 13.94 13.52
C ALA A 297 33.61 14.11 15.05
N GLN A 298 33.94 15.31 15.55
CA GLN A 298 33.90 15.66 16.97
C GLN A 298 32.52 16.16 17.44
N GLN A 299 31.50 16.08 16.59
CA GLN A 299 30.12 16.45 16.88
C GLN A 299 29.27 15.16 16.88
N PRO A 300 29.19 14.43 18.00
CA PRO A 300 28.48 13.17 18.07
C PRO A 300 26.98 13.37 17.83
N VAL A 301 26.33 12.35 17.28
CA VAL A 301 24.88 12.27 17.11
C VAL A 301 24.43 10.93 17.67
N ASP A 302 23.47 10.96 18.59
CA ASP A 302 22.84 9.76 19.17
C ASP A 302 21.37 9.62 18.79
N GLU A 303 20.74 10.69 18.30
CA GLU A 303 19.34 10.75 17.93
C GLU A 303 19.16 11.52 16.62
N VAL A 304 18.47 10.91 15.67
CA VAL A 304 17.81 11.62 14.56
C VAL A 304 16.31 11.53 14.79
N PHE A 305 15.70 12.67 15.10
CA PHE A 305 14.26 12.81 15.27
C PHE A 305 13.63 13.25 13.95
N ILE A 306 12.67 12.48 13.44
CA ILE A 306 12.04 12.71 12.14
C ILE A 306 10.55 12.94 12.38
N ASP A 307 10.09 14.16 12.14
CA ASP A 307 8.71 14.57 12.36
C ASP A 307 8.01 14.92 11.04
N TYR A 308 6.69 14.95 11.06
CA TYR A 308 5.89 15.37 9.91
C TYR A 308 4.79 16.35 10.29
N SER A 309 4.38 17.17 9.33
CA SER A 309 3.18 18.01 9.42
C SER A 309 2.46 18.03 8.09
N VAL A 310 1.13 17.99 8.12
CA VAL A 310 0.28 18.07 6.92
C VAL A 310 -0.35 19.46 6.83
N ASP A 311 -0.16 20.16 5.72
CA ASP A 311 -0.94 21.37 5.43
C ASP A 311 -2.27 20.96 4.79
N ARG A 312 -3.38 21.06 5.53
CA ARG A 312 -4.69 20.62 5.03
C ARG A 312 -5.30 21.53 3.97
N SER A 313 -4.70 22.69 3.67
CA SER A 313 -5.17 23.57 2.59
C SER A 313 -4.81 23.06 1.20
N ASP A 314 -3.72 22.29 1.07
CA ASP A 314 -3.27 21.67 -0.18
C ASP A 314 -2.87 20.19 -0.02
N ASN A 315 -3.00 19.66 1.20
CA ASN A 315 -2.61 18.32 1.64
C ASN A 315 -1.12 17.99 1.44
N SER A 316 -0.25 18.98 1.31
CA SER A 316 1.20 18.76 1.27
C SER A 316 1.73 18.27 2.62
N VAL A 317 2.72 17.39 2.58
CA VAL A 317 3.36 16.81 3.75
C VAL A 317 4.77 17.35 3.87
N THR A 318 5.07 18.04 4.97
CA THR A 318 6.45 18.47 5.31
C THR A 318 7.06 17.48 6.27
N ILE A 319 8.24 16.95 5.95
CA ILE A 319 9.02 16.03 6.78
C ILE A 319 10.25 16.78 7.27
N SER A 320 10.54 16.71 8.57
CA SER A 320 11.62 17.45 9.23
C SER A 320 12.55 16.52 9.99
N HIS A 321 13.84 16.57 9.68
CA HIS A 321 14.89 15.82 10.36
C HIS A 321 15.63 16.74 11.34
N SER A 322 15.85 16.28 12.56
CA SER A 322 16.65 16.97 13.59
C SER A 322 17.73 16.04 14.14
N TYR A 323 18.98 16.46 14.08
CA TYR A 323 20.15 15.74 14.58
C TYR A 323 20.46 16.22 15.99
N ARG A 324 20.55 15.30 16.94
CA ARG A 324 20.71 15.59 18.36
C ARG A 324 21.76 14.70 19.01
N TYR A 325 22.32 15.22 20.09
CA TYR A 325 23.14 14.49 21.05
C TYR A 325 22.62 14.77 22.44
N GLN A 326 22.26 13.72 23.18
CA GLN A 326 21.70 13.84 24.53
C GLN A 326 20.52 14.83 24.58
N GLY A 327 19.65 14.76 23.56
CA GLY A 327 18.46 15.62 23.42
C GLY A 327 18.74 17.07 23.00
N THR A 328 19.99 17.45 22.72
CA THR A 328 20.35 18.81 22.27
C THR A 328 20.69 18.81 20.78
N PRO A 329 20.21 19.78 19.98
CA PRO A 329 20.58 19.88 18.56
C PRO A 329 22.09 19.96 18.33
N VAL A 330 22.60 19.20 17.35
CA VAL A 330 24.02 19.16 16.98
C VAL A 330 24.18 19.37 15.47
N THR A 331 25.06 20.28 15.08
CA THR A 331 25.44 20.45 13.67
C THR A 331 26.43 19.37 13.26
N THR A 332 26.04 18.53 12.31
CA THR A 332 26.87 17.46 11.72
C THR A 332 26.89 17.58 10.19
N LEU A 333 27.63 16.70 9.50
CA LEU A 333 27.41 16.47 8.06
C LEU A 333 26.26 15.48 7.89
N ALA A 334 25.05 16.00 7.81
CA ALA A 334 23.84 15.24 7.51
C ALA A 334 23.86 14.82 6.04
N GLY A 335 23.72 13.54 5.74
CA GLY A 335 23.52 13.06 4.37
C GLY A 335 22.04 13.08 4.01
N LEU A 336 21.68 13.94 3.07
CA LEU A 336 20.35 13.96 2.48
C LEU A 336 20.34 12.93 1.34
N MET A 337 19.43 11.97 1.41
CA MET A 337 19.19 10.99 0.33
C MET A 337 18.55 11.68 -0.89
N PRO A 338 18.56 11.05 -2.10
CA PRO A 338 18.00 11.63 -3.32
C PRO A 338 16.60 12.26 -3.15
N LEU A 339 15.64 11.51 -2.61
CA LEU A 339 14.30 12.02 -2.30
C LEU A 339 14.33 13.32 -1.46
N GLN A 340 15.24 13.40 -0.50
CA GLN A 340 15.30 14.49 0.48
C GLN A 340 15.91 15.75 -0.12
N TRP A 341 17.10 15.68 -0.73
CA TRP A 341 17.76 16.88 -1.25
C TRP A 341 17.07 17.44 -2.50
N LYS A 342 16.40 16.59 -3.30
CA LYS A 342 15.61 17.03 -4.46
C LYS A 342 14.37 17.82 -4.07
N ASN A 343 13.84 17.56 -2.85
CA ASN A 343 12.63 18.20 -2.32
C ASN A 343 12.92 19.17 -1.16
N SER A 344 14.19 19.51 -0.92
CA SER A 344 14.62 20.41 0.17
C SER A 344 15.27 21.68 -0.37
N ALA A 345 15.07 22.79 0.36
CA ALA A 345 15.81 24.03 0.14
C ALA A 345 17.15 24.09 0.93
N GLN A 346 17.52 23.01 1.62
CA GLN A 346 18.72 22.96 2.48
C GLN A 346 20.01 23.21 1.67
N PRO A 347 20.84 24.20 2.06
CA PRO A 347 22.15 24.38 1.45
C PRO A 347 23.06 23.17 1.65
N LEU A 348 23.63 22.67 0.55
CA LEU A 348 24.56 21.54 0.52
C LEU A 348 26.01 21.99 0.72
N SER A 349 26.83 21.12 1.28
CA SER A 349 28.26 21.35 1.55
C SER A 349 29.15 21.26 0.31
N GLY A 350 28.65 20.64 -0.76
CA GLY A 350 29.42 20.32 -1.97
C GLY A 350 30.13 18.95 -1.92
N TYR A 351 30.08 18.25 -0.78
CA TYR A 351 30.49 16.86 -0.68
C TYR A 351 29.30 15.93 -0.95
N ASN A 352 29.56 14.82 -1.63
CA ASN A 352 28.56 13.81 -1.96
C ASN A 352 29.19 12.41 -2.04
N ALA A 353 28.33 11.40 -2.13
CA ALA A 353 28.76 10.01 -2.31
C ALA A 353 27.70 9.19 -3.04
N ARG A 354 28.13 8.17 -3.80
CA ARG A 354 27.21 7.16 -4.34
C ARG A 354 26.70 6.28 -3.19
N SER A 355 25.39 6.18 -3.05
CA SER A 355 24.67 5.40 -2.05
C SER A 355 23.91 4.25 -2.73
N ALA A 356 23.26 3.38 -1.95
CA ALA A 356 22.38 2.34 -2.48
C ALA A 356 21.11 2.89 -3.18
N ARG A 357 20.82 4.17 -3.00
CA ARG A 357 19.60 4.86 -3.48
C ARG A 357 19.86 5.89 -4.58
N GLY A 358 21.12 6.22 -4.84
CA GLY A 358 21.51 7.33 -5.71
C GLY A 358 22.64 8.13 -5.11
N VAL A 359 22.75 9.43 -5.38
CA VAL A 359 23.80 10.26 -4.76
C VAL A 359 23.27 10.88 -3.47
N VAL A 360 23.89 10.55 -2.33
CA VAL A 360 23.67 11.25 -1.06
C VAL A 360 24.45 12.58 -1.10
N GLN A 361 23.79 13.66 -0.71
CA GLN A 361 24.39 15.00 -0.65
C GLN A 361 24.58 15.40 0.82
N PHE A 362 25.78 15.81 1.21
CA PHE A 362 26.05 16.20 2.59
C PHE A 362 25.74 17.67 2.83
N ALA A 363 25.11 17.98 3.96
CA ALA A 363 24.85 19.34 4.43
C ALA A 363 25.37 19.51 5.87
N ALA A 364 26.07 20.61 6.12
CA ALA A 364 26.47 21.01 7.47
C ALA A 364 25.27 21.64 8.19
N THR A 365 24.51 20.83 8.92
CA THR A 365 23.28 21.29 9.58
C THR A 365 22.95 20.46 10.82
N SER A 366 22.13 21.03 11.70
CA SER A 366 21.48 20.30 12.79
C SER A 366 20.04 19.89 12.45
N GLN A 367 19.48 20.42 11.37
CA GLN A 367 18.14 20.09 10.91
C GLN A 367 17.93 20.42 9.43
N PHE A 368 17.01 19.74 8.78
CA PHE A 368 16.50 20.12 7.47
C PHE A 368 15.06 19.64 7.31
N SER A 369 14.35 20.17 6.33
CA SER A 369 13.04 19.68 5.95
C SER A 369 12.89 19.58 4.44
N TYR A 370 11.95 18.75 4.00
CA TYR A 370 11.52 18.63 2.61
C TYR A 370 10.01 18.44 2.56
N GLN A 371 9.39 18.77 1.42
CA GLN A 371 7.94 18.72 1.27
C GLN A 371 7.58 17.76 0.14
N LEU A 372 6.56 16.93 0.35
CA LEU A 372 6.03 15.98 -0.63
C LEU A 372 4.54 16.26 -0.87
N PRO A 373 4.05 16.14 -2.11
CA PRO A 373 2.63 16.21 -2.39
C PRO A 373 1.93 14.92 -1.94
N PHE A 374 0.69 15.04 -1.48
CA PHE A 374 -0.20 13.89 -1.28
C PHE A 374 -1.03 13.64 -2.55
N VAL A 375 -1.13 12.38 -2.96
CA VAL A 375 -1.80 12.00 -4.23
C VAL A 375 -3.31 12.21 -4.16
N GLY A 376 -3.90 11.94 -2.99
CA GLY A 376 -5.35 11.76 -2.83
C GLY A 376 -5.73 10.28 -2.82
N VAL A 377 -6.83 9.94 -2.14
CA VAL A 377 -7.38 8.58 -2.07
C VAL A 377 -8.89 8.59 -2.26
N LEU A 378 -9.46 7.56 -2.89
CA LEU A 378 -10.92 7.40 -2.95
C LEU A 378 -11.33 6.00 -2.45
N PRO A 379 -12.56 5.83 -1.94
CA PRO A 379 -13.05 4.51 -1.54
C PRO A 379 -13.41 3.61 -2.73
N TYR A 380 -13.76 4.19 -3.89
CA TYR A 380 -14.11 3.53 -5.15
C TYR A 380 -14.21 4.59 -6.26
N PHE A 381 -14.34 4.18 -7.52
CA PHE A 381 -14.62 5.08 -8.66
C PHE A 381 -16.13 5.34 -8.87
N PRO A 382 -16.55 6.53 -9.32
CA PRO A 382 -17.97 6.88 -9.48
C PRO A 382 -18.71 6.02 -10.53
N GLU A 383 -20.01 5.85 -10.32
CA GLU A 383 -20.94 5.38 -11.35
C GLU A 383 -21.12 6.42 -12.47
N GLY A 384 -21.67 6.00 -13.61
CA GLY A 384 -22.02 6.90 -14.72
C GLY A 384 -20.82 7.46 -15.49
N ILE A 385 -19.59 7.06 -15.14
CA ILE A 385 -18.37 7.39 -15.87
C ILE A 385 -17.82 6.14 -16.55
N GLY A 386 -17.72 6.19 -17.88
CA GLY A 386 -17.29 5.09 -18.73
C GLY A 386 -18.40 4.63 -19.66
N ASP A 387 -18.05 3.71 -20.57
CA ASP A 387 -19.00 3.14 -21.54
C ASP A 387 -19.15 1.62 -21.39
N TYR A 388 -19.08 1.13 -20.15
CA TYR A 388 -19.40 -0.26 -19.83
C TYR A 388 -20.92 -0.54 -19.98
N ASP A 389 -21.27 -1.78 -20.32
CA ASP A 389 -22.66 -2.25 -20.29
C ASP A 389 -23.06 -2.53 -18.84
N GLU A 390 -23.98 -1.71 -18.34
CA GLU A 390 -24.51 -1.79 -16.97
C GLU A 390 -25.10 -3.17 -16.63
N ASN A 391 -25.82 -3.81 -17.56
CA ASN A 391 -26.38 -5.14 -17.32
C ASN A 391 -25.28 -6.19 -17.25
N GLN A 392 -24.25 -6.05 -18.09
CA GLN A 392 -23.10 -6.95 -18.07
C GLN A 392 -22.32 -6.80 -16.76
N LEU A 393 -22.09 -5.57 -16.28
CA LEU A 393 -21.41 -5.34 -14.99
C LEU A 393 -22.19 -5.98 -13.84
N ARG A 394 -23.51 -5.77 -13.77
CA ARG A 394 -24.38 -6.40 -12.78
C ARG A 394 -24.35 -7.92 -12.85
N GLN A 395 -24.32 -8.48 -14.06
CA GLN A 395 -24.21 -9.92 -14.25
C GLN A 395 -22.88 -10.46 -13.68
N LEU A 396 -21.75 -9.77 -13.89
CA LEU A 396 -20.45 -10.20 -13.34
C LEU A 396 -20.43 -10.18 -11.82
N VAL A 397 -21.07 -9.18 -11.20
CA VAL A 397 -21.26 -9.12 -9.74
C VAL A 397 -22.10 -10.32 -9.27
N GLN A 398 -23.21 -10.60 -9.95
CA GLN A 398 -24.07 -11.74 -9.62
C GLN A 398 -23.35 -13.08 -9.78
N GLU A 399 -22.56 -13.26 -10.84
CA GLU A 399 -21.77 -14.47 -11.07
C GLU A 399 -20.76 -14.73 -9.93
N PHE A 400 -20.12 -13.67 -9.42
CA PHE A 400 -19.23 -13.78 -8.27
C PHE A 400 -19.99 -14.21 -7.01
N ILE A 401 -21.17 -13.62 -6.77
CA ILE A 401 -22.02 -13.95 -5.62
C ILE A 401 -22.54 -15.39 -5.70
N ASP A 402 -23.04 -15.80 -6.86
CA ASP A 402 -23.61 -17.13 -7.11
C ASP A 402 -22.55 -18.24 -6.96
N ALA A 403 -21.28 -17.94 -7.24
CA ALA A 403 -20.18 -18.87 -7.03
C ALA A 403 -20.01 -19.24 -5.54
N GLY A 404 -20.32 -18.31 -4.61
CA GLY A 404 -20.40 -18.50 -3.16
C GLY A 404 -19.09 -18.83 -2.42
N ASN A 405 -18.10 -19.41 -3.10
CA ASN A 405 -16.81 -19.82 -2.54
C ASN A 405 -15.75 -18.72 -2.69
N TRP A 406 -16.01 -17.55 -2.13
CA TRP A 406 -15.16 -16.37 -2.32
C TRP A 406 -13.87 -16.39 -1.46
N ASN A 407 -13.90 -17.08 -0.31
CA ASN A 407 -12.73 -17.25 0.56
C ASN A 407 -12.65 -18.68 1.14
N LEU A 408 -11.55 -19.37 0.87
CA LEU A 408 -11.21 -20.67 1.46
C LEU A 408 -9.89 -20.65 2.25
N ASN A 409 -9.25 -19.47 2.32
CA ASN A 409 -7.96 -19.31 2.96
C ASN A 409 -8.15 -19.03 4.46
N THR A 410 -7.16 -19.44 5.24
CA THR A 410 -7.12 -19.24 6.71
C THR A 410 -5.93 -18.42 7.17
N ASP A 411 -4.99 -18.10 6.27
CA ASP A 411 -3.84 -17.25 6.56
C ASP A 411 -4.13 -15.78 6.27
N THR A 412 -3.42 -14.91 6.97
CA THR A 412 -3.64 -13.46 6.91
C THR A 412 -3.42 -12.86 5.51
N TYR A 413 -2.48 -13.34 4.70
CA TYR A 413 -2.21 -12.77 3.37
C TYR A 413 -3.32 -13.12 2.36
N TRP A 414 -3.57 -14.41 2.15
CA TRP A 414 -4.50 -14.83 1.11
C TRP A 414 -5.95 -14.60 1.50
N SER A 415 -6.28 -14.63 2.80
CA SER A 415 -7.56 -14.09 3.28
C SER A 415 -7.64 -12.59 3.06
N GLY A 416 -6.59 -11.83 3.36
CA GLY A 416 -6.48 -10.39 3.11
C GLY A 416 -6.77 -10.03 1.65
N LYS A 417 -6.10 -10.65 0.67
CA LYS A 417 -6.37 -10.42 -0.76
C LYS A 417 -7.84 -10.62 -1.11
N ASN A 418 -8.48 -11.65 -0.55
CA ASN A 418 -9.92 -11.89 -0.74
C ASN A 418 -10.78 -10.81 -0.08
N TYR A 419 -10.37 -10.27 1.07
CA TYR A 419 -11.08 -9.17 1.73
C TYR A 419 -11.00 -7.88 0.90
N GLY A 420 -9.82 -7.56 0.37
CA GLY A 420 -9.63 -6.41 -0.53
C GLY A 420 -10.53 -6.48 -1.77
N LYS A 421 -10.52 -7.61 -2.49
CA LYS A 421 -11.32 -7.75 -3.73
C LYS A 421 -12.83 -7.68 -3.48
N VAL A 422 -13.29 -8.23 -2.34
CA VAL A 422 -14.72 -8.16 -1.97
C VAL A 422 -15.09 -6.75 -1.53
N ALA A 423 -14.20 -5.99 -0.90
CA ALA A 423 -14.44 -4.59 -0.57
C ALA A 423 -14.62 -3.73 -1.84
N GLU A 424 -13.75 -3.89 -2.84
CA GLU A 424 -13.90 -3.20 -4.14
C GLU A 424 -15.21 -3.60 -4.84
N LEU A 425 -15.54 -4.90 -4.85
CA LEU A 425 -16.76 -5.39 -5.47
C LEU A 425 -18.03 -4.91 -4.75
N ALA A 426 -18.02 -4.82 -3.41
CA ALA A 426 -19.13 -4.32 -2.62
C ALA A 426 -19.39 -2.83 -2.91
N ALA A 427 -18.32 -2.04 -3.06
CA ALA A 427 -18.42 -0.64 -3.40
C ALA A 427 -19.01 -0.44 -4.82
N ILE A 428 -18.54 -1.22 -5.81
CA ILE A 428 -19.10 -1.24 -7.18
C ILE A 428 -20.58 -1.65 -7.15
N ALA A 429 -20.92 -2.77 -6.49
CA ALA A 429 -22.31 -3.24 -6.43
C ALA A 429 -23.23 -2.15 -5.85
N ARG A 430 -22.80 -1.48 -4.78
CA ARG A 430 -23.59 -0.41 -4.14
C ARG A 430 -23.70 0.83 -5.01
N SER A 431 -22.61 1.30 -5.62
CA SER A 431 -22.65 2.47 -6.49
C SER A 431 -23.57 2.23 -7.68
N HIS A 432 -23.68 0.99 -8.16
CA HIS A 432 -24.61 0.60 -9.20
C HIS A 432 -25.98 0.17 -8.65
N GLY A 433 -26.42 0.58 -7.46
CA GLY A 433 -27.76 0.28 -6.95
C GLY A 433 -28.08 -1.21 -6.73
N MET A 434 -27.10 -2.11 -6.80
CA MET A 434 -27.22 -3.53 -6.43
C MET A 434 -27.13 -3.68 -4.91
N THR A 435 -28.08 -3.05 -4.21
CA THR A 435 -28.01 -2.88 -2.75
C THR A 435 -28.03 -4.22 -2.01
N THR A 436 -28.83 -5.18 -2.47
CA THR A 436 -28.94 -6.52 -1.86
C THR A 436 -27.62 -7.28 -1.97
N GLU A 437 -27.01 -7.24 -3.14
CA GLU A 437 -25.74 -7.88 -3.47
C GLU A 437 -24.59 -7.22 -2.70
N ALA A 438 -24.57 -5.89 -2.65
CA ALA A 438 -23.61 -5.14 -1.84
C ALA A 438 -23.75 -5.47 -0.34
N ASP A 439 -24.97 -5.50 0.20
CA ASP A 439 -25.22 -5.89 1.60
C ASP A 439 -24.74 -7.32 1.88
N GLN A 440 -24.92 -8.24 0.93
CA GLN A 440 -24.42 -9.60 1.05
C GLN A 440 -22.88 -9.65 1.12
N LEU A 441 -22.19 -8.93 0.23
CA LEU A 441 -20.72 -8.84 0.23
C LEU A 441 -20.20 -8.20 1.52
N ILE A 442 -20.85 -7.14 2.01
CA ILE A 442 -20.52 -6.51 3.31
C ILE A 442 -20.72 -7.48 4.47
N ASN A 443 -21.81 -8.25 4.47
CA ASN A 443 -22.06 -9.26 5.50
C ASN A 443 -21.04 -10.40 5.47
N TRP A 444 -20.54 -10.78 4.29
CA TRP A 444 -19.42 -11.73 4.17
C TRP A 444 -18.14 -11.18 4.80
N LEU A 445 -17.78 -9.93 4.51
CA LEU A 445 -16.62 -9.28 5.12
C LEU A 445 -16.77 -9.17 6.64
N LYS A 446 -17.94 -8.76 7.14
CA LYS A 446 -18.23 -8.72 8.57
C LYS A 446 -18.04 -10.10 9.20
N GLY A 447 -18.63 -11.14 8.62
CA GLY A 447 -18.50 -12.51 9.14
C GLY A 447 -17.04 -12.94 9.29
N GLU A 448 -16.20 -12.64 8.31
CA GLU A 448 -14.77 -12.98 8.36
C GLU A 448 -13.99 -12.12 9.36
N LEU A 449 -14.16 -10.80 9.34
CA LEU A 449 -13.40 -9.92 10.26
C LEU A 449 -13.84 -10.13 11.72
N GLU A 450 -15.12 -10.34 11.99
CA GLU A 450 -15.62 -10.63 13.33
C GLU A 450 -15.15 -11.99 13.85
N ASP A 451 -14.88 -12.95 12.97
CA ASP A 451 -14.23 -14.22 13.31
C ASP A 451 -12.77 -13.96 13.75
N TRP A 452 -11.97 -13.33 12.88
CA TRP A 452 -10.58 -12.94 13.18
C TRP A 452 -10.43 -12.09 14.44
N PHE A 453 -11.41 -11.23 14.73
CA PHE A 453 -11.37 -10.29 15.85
C PHE A 453 -11.78 -10.91 17.20
N ARG A 454 -11.96 -12.23 17.27
CA ARG A 454 -12.19 -12.97 18.50
C ARG A 454 -11.21 -14.13 18.59
N ALA A 455 -10.48 -14.22 19.68
CA ALA A 455 -9.59 -15.36 19.92
C ALA A 455 -10.29 -16.58 20.51
N ASN A 456 -11.61 -16.52 20.78
CA ASN A 456 -12.34 -17.57 21.50
C ASN A 456 -13.78 -17.80 21.02
N THR A 457 -13.96 -18.00 19.72
CA THR A 457 -15.27 -18.22 19.11
C THR A 457 -15.94 -19.52 19.54
N SER A 458 -15.17 -20.53 19.92
CA SER A 458 -15.65 -21.89 20.23
C SER A 458 -15.75 -22.23 21.72
N GLY A 459 -15.59 -21.23 22.61
CA GLY A 459 -15.61 -21.41 24.08
C GLY A 459 -14.26 -21.82 24.68
N GLY A 460 -13.22 -21.94 23.86
CA GLY A 460 -11.81 -22.00 24.22
C GLY A 460 -10.98 -21.17 23.22
N LEU A 461 -9.66 -21.10 23.40
CA LEU A 461 -8.77 -20.43 22.46
C LEU A 461 -8.85 -21.10 21.08
N ASP A 462 -9.00 -20.31 20.02
CA ASP A 462 -9.12 -20.83 18.66
C ASP A 462 -7.77 -21.36 18.13
N ILE A 463 -7.81 -22.16 17.07
CA ILE A 463 -6.61 -22.80 16.48
C ILE A 463 -6.09 -22.03 15.26
N ASN A 464 -6.96 -21.26 14.60
CA ASN A 464 -6.71 -20.40 13.46
C ASN A 464 -7.74 -19.26 13.46
N LYS A 465 -7.57 -18.31 12.55
CA LYS A 465 -8.30 -17.04 12.45
C LYS A 465 -8.42 -16.29 13.79
N TYR A 466 -7.29 -16.04 14.44
CA TYR A 466 -7.25 -15.20 15.65
C TYR A 466 -5.94 -14.44 15.79
N PHE A 467 -5.95 -13.45 16.68
CA PHE A 467 -4.77 -12.65 17.01
C PHE A 467 -4.23 -12.94 18.40
N VAL A 468 -2.90 -13.01 18.50
CA VAL A 468 -2.14 -13.11 19.75
C VAL A 468 -1.27 -11.87 19.91
N TYR A 469 -1.23 -11.27 21.09
CA TYR A 469 -0.23 -10.26 21.42
C TYR A 469 1.02 -10.92 22.01
N ASP A 470 2.16 -10.75 21.33
CA ASP A 470 3.46 -11.16 21.85
C ASP A 470 4.08 -9.98 22.62
N GLU A 471 4.16 -10.10 23.94
CA GLU A 471 4.69 -9.05 24.81
C GLU A 471 6.22 -8.88 24.74
N ASN A 472 6.95 -9.90 24.26
CA ASN A 472 8.40 -9.81 24.10
C ASN A 472 8.72 -8.95 22.88
N TRP A 473 8.05 -9.21 21.76
CA TRP A 473 8.22 -8.50 20.50
C TRP A 473 7.33 -7.28 20.34
N ASN A 474 6.42 -7.06 21.30
CA ASN A 474 5.44 -5.98 21.31
C ASN A 474 4.66 -5.90 19.99
N THR A 475 4.11 -7.03 19.55
CA THR A 475 3.50 -7.17 18.22
C THR A 475 2.27 -8.07 18.23
N LEU A 476 1.39 -7.85 17.25
CA LEU A 476 0.19 -8.66 17.05
C LEU A 476 0.45 -9.72 15.96
N LEU A 477 0.25 -10.99 16.32
CA LEU A 477 0.45 -12.14 15.45
C LEU A 477 -0.88 -12.72 15.03
N GLY A 478 -1.17 -12.72 13.73
CA GLY A 478 -2.33 -13.40 13.16
C GLY A 478 -2.03 -14.88 12.84
N PHE A 479 -2.93 -15.78 13.24
CA PHE A 479 -2.87 -17.22 12.97
C PHE A 479 -4.04 -17.57 12.04
N ASP A 480 -3.89 -18.21 10.89
CA ASP A 480 -2.74 -18.92 10.33
C ASP A 480 -1.69 -17.97 9.71
N GLU A 481 -0.42 -18.38 9.68
CA GLU A 481 0.68 -17.59 9.12
C GLU A 481 1.00 -17.95 7.67
N SER A 482 1.52 -16.97 6.96
CA SER A 482 2.15 -17.15 5.65
C SER A 482 3.33 -16.17 5.53
N PHE A 483 4.28 -16.50 4.65
CA PHE A 483 5.42 -15.63 4.29
C PHE A 483 6.32 -15.17 5.47
N GLY A 484 6.30 -15.91 6.58
CA GLY A 484 7.09 -15.58 7.77
C GLY A 484 6.51 -14.46 8.61
N ALA A 485 5.21 -14.15 8.45
CA ALA A 485 4.54 -13.09 9.20
C ALA A 485 4.62 -13.27 10.73
N GLN A 486 4.80 -14.49 11.26
CA GLN A 486 5.09 -14.64 12.70
C GLN A 486 6.58 -14.81 12.95
N GLN A 487 7.18 -15.88 12.43
CA GLN A 487 8.57 -16.26 12.77
C GLN A 487 9.60 -15.17 12.48
N GLN A 488 9.33 -14.36 11.45
CA GLN A 488 10.21 -13.32 10.93
C GLN A 488 9.61 -11.92 11.09
N LEU A 489 8.36 -11.84 11.57
CA LEU A 489 7.51 -10.65 11.65
C LEU A 489 7.26 -9.98 10.30
N ASN A 490 7.45 -10.67 9.19
CA ASN A 490 7.40 -10.05 7.86
C ASN A 490 6.01 -9.47 7.53
N ASP A 491 5.98 -8.42 6.73
CA ASP A 491 4.83 -8.10 5.88
C ASP A 491 3.52 -7.74 6.60
N HIS A 492 3.55 -7.38 7.89
CA HIS A 492 2.34 -7.01 8.64
C HIS A 492 1.53 -5.90 7.95
N HIS A 493 2.18 -4.87 7.43
CA HIS A 493 1.51 -3.83 6.63
C HIS A 493 0.87 -4.36 5.33
N PHE A 494 1.46 -5.33 4.64
CA PHE A 494 0.84 -5.95 3.46
C PHE A 494 -0.38 -6.77 3.87
N HIS A 495 -0.26 -7.62 4.89
CA HIS A 495 -1.33 -8.50 5.36
C HIS A 495 -2.49 -7.70 5.97
N TYR A 496 -2.19 -6.93 7.03
CA TYR A 496 -3.19 -6.21 7.82
C TYR A 496 -3.74 -4.99 7.08
N GLY A 497 -3.01 -4.45 6.10
CA GLY A 497 -3.50 -3.41 5.19
C GLY A 497 -4.78 -3.82 4.46
N TYR A 498 -4.90 -5.09 4.05
CA TYR A 498 -6.14 -5.61 3.46
C TYR A 498 -7.29 -5.71 4.46
N PHE A 499 -7.02 -6.07 5.72
CA PHE A 499 -8.02 -6.10 6.78
C PHE A 499 -8.56 -4.69 7.04
N VAL A 500 -7.66 -3.70 7.13
CA VAL A 500 -8.04 -2.29 7.31
C VAL A 500 -8.79 -1.75 6.09
N ARG A 501 -8.41 -2.13 4.87
CA ARG A 501 -9.14 -1.77 3.63
C ARG A 501 -10.58 -2.30 3.65
N ALA A 502 -10.77 -3.56 4.02
CA ALA A 502 -12.09 -4.17 4.10
C ALA A 502 -12.92 -3.59 5.25
N ALA A 503 -12.30 -3.37 6.41
CA ALA A 503 -12.93 -2.68 7.52
C ALA A 503 -13.40 -1.29 7.10
N ALA A 504 -12.56 -0.48 6.44
CA ALA A 504 -12.92 0.85 5.97
C ALA A 504 -14.18 0.82 5.06
N GLU A 505 -14.32 -0.20 4.19
CA GLU A 505 -15.54 -0.32 3.37
C GLU A 505 -16.78 -0.69 4.19
N ILE A 506 -16.66 -1.61 5.16
CA ILE A 506 -17.74 -1.90 6.11
C ILE A 506 -18.16 -0.62 6.85
N CYS A 507 -17.19 0.11 7.39
CA CYS A 507 -17.41 1.31 8.21
C CYS A 507 -18.05 2.45 7.40
N ARG A 508 -17.71 2.55 6.12
CA ARG A 508 -18.27 3.56 5.21
C ARG A 508 -19.78 3.41 5.06
N VAL A 509 -20.30 2.17 5.06
CA VAL A 509 -21.72 1.87 4.86
C VAL A 509 -22.45 1.52 6.17
N ASP A 510 -21.70 1.15 7.21
CA ASP A 510 -22.19 0.87 8.55
C ASP A 510 -21.23 1.43 9.62
N PRO A 511 -21.34 2.73 9.94
CA PRO A 511 -20.49 3.37 10.95
C PRO A 511 -20.65 2.80 12.37
N ASP A 512 -21.78 2.16 12.68
CA ASP A 512 -22.01 1.55 14.01
C ASP A 512 -21.11 0.32 14.21
N TRP A 513 -20.73 -0.37 13.12
CA TRP A 513 -19.82 -1.51 13.18
C TRP A 513 -18.42 -1.12 13.68
N CYS A 514 -17.94 0.10 13.36
CA CYS A 514 -16.69 0.64 13.89
C CYS A 514 -16.83 1.49 15.16
N ALA A 515 -18.00 1.54 15.79
CA ALA A 515 -18.14 2.25 17.04
C ALA A 515 -17.13 1.73 18.09
N PRO A 516 -16.69 2.57 19.05
CA PRO A 516 -15.74 2.14 20.09
C PRO A 516 -16.20 0.94 20.94
N SER A 517 -17.51 0.70 21.02
CA SER A 517 -18.09 -0.46 21.70
C SER A 517 -18.21 -1.71 20.82
N ALA A 518 -17.98 -1.57 19.51
CA ALA A 518 -18.08 -2.62 18.49
C ALA A 518 -16.66 -3.00 18.01
N TRP A 519 -16.38 -3.01 16.71
CA TRP A 519 -15.15 -3.60 16.15
C TRP A 519 -14.04 -2.58 15.85
N GLY A 520 -14.33 -1.28 15.93
CA GLY A 520 -13.35 -0.21 15.69
C GLY A 520 -12.04 -0.38 16.47
N PRO A 521 -12.06 -0.71 17.78
CA PRO A 521 -10.84 -0.93 18.55
C PRO A 521 -9.94 -2.04 18.03
N MET A 522 -10.48 -3.08 17.38
CA MET A 522 -9.68 -4.15 16.75
C MET A 522 -9.06 -3.70 15.43
N VAL A 523 -9.77 -2.90 14.64
CA VAL A 523 -9.23 -2.29 13.41
C VAL A 523 -8.05 -1.37 13.77
N GLU A 524 -8.23 -0.52 14.79
CA GLU A 524 -7.15 0.35 15.27
C GLU A 524 -5.99 -0.43 15.87
N LEU A 525 -6.23 -1.58 16.51
CA LEU A 525 -5.17 -2.45 17.01
C LEU A 525 -4.27 -2.96 15.88
N LEU A 526 -4.84 -3.36 14.74
CA LEU A 526 -4.09 -3.74 13.55
C LEU A 526 -3.27 -2.57 13.00
N ILE A 527 -3.87 -1.38 12.86
CA ILE A 527 -3.17 -0.17 12.42
C ILE A 527 -2.00 0.14 13.34
N ARG A 528 -2.20 0.04 14.65
CA ARG A 528 -1.17 0.33 15.66
C ARG A 528 0.02 -0.63 15.58
N ASP A 529 -0.20 -1.89 15.18
CA ASP A 529 0.90 -2.84 15.07
C ASP A 529 1.88 -2.51 13.93
N TYR A 530 1.39 -2.18 12.72
CA TYR A 530 2.28 -1.88 11.58
C TYR A 530 2.60 -0.38 11.41
N ALA A 531 1.75 0.50 11.94
CA ALA A 531 1.82 1.96 11.81
C ALA A 531 1.48 2.69 13.13
N GLY A 532 2.06 2.23 14.24
CA GLY A 532 1.87 2.78 15.59
C GLY A 532 2.26 4.26 15.72
N GLY A 533 1.58 4.96 16.64
CA GLY A 533 1.90 6.35 17.02
C GLY A 533 3.18 6.43 17.86
N ARG A 534 3.73 7.65 18.01
CA ARG A 534 5.05 7.85 18.65
C ARG A 534 5.06 7.44 20.13
N ASP A 535 3.93 7.65 20.81
CA ASP A 535 3.74 7.35 22.25
C ASP A 535 2.88 6.11 22.48
N ASP A 536 2.78 5.19 21.50
CA ASP A 536 2.01 3.96 21.66
C ASP A 536 2.65 3.04 22.72
N PRO A 537 1.92 2.65 23.78
CA PRO A 537 2.49 1.85 24.86
C PRO A 537 2.65 0.37 24.49
N MET A 538 2.00 -0.11 23.42
CA MET A 538 1.97 -1.52 23.03
C MET A 538 2.84 -1.84 21.82
N PHE A 539 3.09 -0.87 20.94
CA PHE A 539 3.72 -1.09 19.64
C PHE A 539 4.78 -0.02 19.35
N PRO A 540 5.84 -0.35 18.60
CA PRO A 540 6.84 0.62 18.19
C PRO A 540 6.27 1.62 17.19
N TYR A 541 6.81 2.85 17.20
CA TYR A 541 6.45 3.90 16.25
C TYR A 541 6.68 3.44 14.80
N LEU A 542 5.62 3.42 13.99
CA LEU A 542 5.68 3.09 12.57
C LEU A 542 6.47 1.81 12.27
N ARG A 543 6.10 0.66 12.85
CA ARG A 543 6.87 -0.59 12.73
C ARG A 543 7.41 -0.83 11.33
N ASN A 544 6.57 -0.93 10.30
CA ASN A 544 7.04 -1.27 8.95
C ASN A 544 7.65 -0.07 8.21
N PHE A 545 7.18 1.15 8.46
CA PHE A 545 7.66 2.34 7.75
C PHE A 545 8.95 2.88 8.38
N ASP A 546 9.99 3.10 7.58
CA ASP A 546 11.25 3.66 8.03
C ASP A 546 11.31 5.17 7.71
N PRO A 547 11.19 6.07 8.71
CA PRO A 547 11.18 7.51 8.48
C PRO A 547 12.47 8.03 7.85
N ALA A 548 13.61 7.36 8.05
CA ALA A 548 14.89 7.77 7.49
C ALA A 548 14.98 7.47 5.98
N ASN A 549 14.32 6.41 5.53
CA ASN A 549 14.24 5.99 4.12
C ASN A 549 13.05 6.62 3.38
N GLY A 550 11.95 6.91 4.09
CA GLY A 550 10.71 7.40 3.50
C GLY A 550 9.83 6.30 2.87
N PHE A 551 10.12 5.03 3.14
CA PHE A 551 9.34 3.87 2.67
C PHE A 551 9.41 2.71 3.67
N SER A 552 8.61 1.67 3.44
CA SER A 552 8.54 0.51 4.35
C SER A 552 9.63 -0.52 4.15
N TRP A 553 9.99 -1.23 5.21
CA TRP A 553 10.71 -2.50 5.12
C TRP A 553 9.76 -3.67 5.35
N ALA A 554 9.94 -4.73 4.55
CA ALA A 554 9.13 -5.94 4.56
C ALA A 554 9.62 -6.94 5.63
N SER A 555 10.93 -7.12 5.77
CA SER A 555 11.49 -8.10 6.70
C SER A 555 11.66 -7.53 8.12
N GLY A 556 11.13 -8.24 9.12
CA GLY A 556 11.30 -7.85 10.52
C GLY A 556 12.72 -8.08 11.03
N HIS A 557 13.31 -9.20 10.64
CA HIS A 557 14.63 -9.67 11.12
C HIS A 557 15.81 -9.22 10.25
N ALA A 558 15.61 -8.78 9.01
CA ALA A 558 16.64 -8.27 8.10
C ALA A 558 17.93 -9.14 8.01
N ASN A 559 17.78 -10.47 8.05
CA ASN A 559 18.91 -11.41 8.09
C ASN A 559 19.49 -11.71 6.70
N PHE A 560 19.96 -10.68 6.00
CA PHE A 560 20.56 -10.81 4.68
C PHE A 560 21.82 -9.97 4.58
N ALA A 561 22.82 -10.45 3.83
CA ALA A 561 24.03 -9.66 3.54
C ALA A 561 23.72 -8.37 2.76
N LEU A 562 22.57 -8.32 2.08
CA LEU A 562 22.08 -7.16 1.36
C LEU A 562 21.33 -6.13 2.26
N GLY A 563 21.14 -6.44 3.54
CA GLY A 563 20.31 -5.65 4.47
C GLY A 563 18.83 -6.00 4.37
N ASN A 564 17.96 -5.06 4.76
CA ASN A 564 16.51 -5.24 4.67
C ASN A 564 16.01 -5.09 3.21
N ASN A 565 14.75 -5.46 2.92
CA ASN A 565 14.17 -5.38 1.59
C ASN A 565 12.70 -4.93 1.58
N ASN A 566 12.25 -4.44 0.42
CA ASN A 566 10.84 -4.24 0.10
C ASN A 566 10.61 -4.56 -1.39
N GLU A 567 9.59 -5.36 -1.67
CA GLU A 567 9.12 -5.70 -3.02
C GLU A 567 7.91 -4.82 -3.40
N SER A 568 6.73 -5.07 -2.82
CA SER A 568 5.47 -4.44 -3.27
C SER A 568 5.21 -3.08 -2.60
N THR A 569 5.58 -2.00 -3.28
CA THR A 569 5.24 -0.64 -2.82
C THR A 569 3.74 -0.36 -2.87
N SER A 570 3.02 -1.00 -3.78
CA SER A 570 1.56 -0.87 -3.92
C SER A 570 0.78 -1.45 -2.76
N GLU A 571 1.23 -2.58 -2.18
CA GLU A 571 0.59 -3.13 -0.97
C GLU A 571 0.79 -2.21 0.24
N ALA A 572 1.96 -1.55 0.36
CA ALA A 572 2.18 -0.50 1.36
C ALA A 572 1.26 0.71 1.12
N ALA A 573 1.16 1.18 -0.13
CA ALA A 573 0.26 2.29 -0.48
C ALA A 573 -1.21 1.95 -0.20
N ASN A 574 -1.65 0.72 -0.46
CA ASN A 574 -2.98 0.23 -0.10
C ASN A 574 -3.20 0.29 1.42
N ALA A 575 -2.23 -0.19 2.22
CA ALA A 575 -2.32 -0.17 3.67
C ALA A 575 -2.43 1.25 4.24
N TYR A 576 -1.63 2.19 3.73
CA TYR A 576 -1.62 3.57 4.20
C TYR A 576 -2.82 4.39 3.70
N GLY A 577 -3.24 4.16 2.46
CA GLY A 577 -4.48 4.73 1.93
C GLY A 577 -5.70 4.28 2.71
N ALA A 578 -5.73 3.02 3.15
CA ALA A 578 -6.82 2.49 3.99
C ALA A 578 -6.87 3.16 5.37
N ILE A 579 -5.72 3.53 5.97
CA ILE A 579 -5.68 4.34 7.20
C ILE A 579 -6.33 5.72 6.95
N VAL A 580 -6.03 6.37 5.81
CA VAL A 580 -6.65 7.66 5.46
C VAL A 580 -8.16 7.52 5.36
N LEU A 581 -8.67 6.50 4.66
CA LEU A 581 -10.11 6.26 4.56
C LEU A 581 -10.73 6.02 5.94
N TYR A 582 -10.15 5.12 6.74
CA TYR A 582 -10.66 4.81 8.07
C TYR A 582 -10.67 6.03 8.99
N GLY A 583 -9.61 6.85 8.97
CA GLY A 583 -9.53 8.11 9.71
C GLY A 583 -10.60 9.12 9.29
N LEU A 584 -10.86 9.24 7.98
CA LEU A 584 -11.93 10.12 7.46
C LEU A 584 -13.32 9.66 7.88
N ILE A 585 -13.57 8.33 7.88
CA ILE A 585 -14.84 7.73 8.29
C ILE A 585 -15.09 7.93 9.79
N THR A 586 -14.05 7.74 10.61
CA THR A 586 -14.15 7.82 12.08
C THR A 586 -13.97 9.22 12.65
N GLY A 587 -13.59 10.20 11.82
CA GLY A 587 -13.27 11.57 12.26
C GLY A 587 -11.99 11.65 13.08
N ASN A 588 -11.03 10.75 12.83
CA ASN A 588 -9.75 10.69 13.53
C ASN A 588 -8.63 11.35 12.71
N ASP A 589 -8.43 12.65 12.90
CA ASP A 589 -7.44 13.42 12.15
C ASP A 589 -5.99 12.93 12.33
N GLU A 590 -5.64 12.36 13.49
CA GLU A 590 -4.31 11.78 13.71
C GLU A 590 -4.05 10.61 12.74
N LEU A 591 -5.05 9.73 12.56
CA LEU A 591 -4.98 8.65 11.58
C LEU A 591 -4.95 9.19 10.15
N VAL A 592 -5.77 10.20 9.83
CA VAL A 592 -5.77 10.81 8.50
C VAL A 592 -4.38 11.36 8.17
N GLU A 593 -3.81 12.18 9.03
CA GLU A 593 -2.51 12.81 8.78
C GLU A 593 -1.36 11.80 8.79
N ARG A 594 -1.39 10.80 9.69
CA ARG A 594 -0.40 9.70 9.68
C ARG A 594 -0.50 8.90 8.38
N GLY A 595 -1.70 8.50 7.96
CA GLY A 595 -1.92 7.79 6.70
C GLY A 595 -1.43 8.61 5.50
N MET A 596 -1.68 9.92 5.48
CA MET A 596 -1.21 10.82 4.42
C MET A 596 0.32 10.90 4.38
N TYR A 597 0.98 11.04 5.52
CA TYR A 597 2.45 11.04 5.60
C TYR A 597 3.06 9.75 5.01
N LEU A 598 2.54 8.60 5.43
CA LEU A 598 3.04 7.30 5.00
C LEU A 598 2.78 7.06 3.51
N HIS A 599 1.60 7.44 3.02
CA HIS A 599 1.21 7.30 1.61
C HIS A 599 1.98 8.24 0.68
N ALA A 600 2.12 9.52 1.03
CA ALA A 600 2.87 10.51 0.26
C ALA A 600 4.36 10.13 0.17
N SER A 601 4.95 9.70 1.30
CA SER A 601 6.35 9.28 1.33
C SER A 601 6.58 8.01 0.50
N SER A 602 5.73 7.00 0.65
CA SER A 602 5.82 5.76 -0.15
C SER A 602 5.67 6.03 -1.64
N THR A 603 4.75 6.93 -2.02
CA THR A 603 4.57 7.39 -3.40
C THR A 603 5.84 8.04 -3.96
N ALA A 604 6.40 9.00 -3.22
CA ALA A 604 7.57 9.71 -3.70
C ALA A 604 8.80 8.77 -3.78
N ALA A 605 8.96 7.86 -2.81
CA ALA A 605 10.00 6.83 -2.84
C ALA A 605 9.84 5.84 -4.01
N TYR A 606 8.62 5.48 -4.40
CA TYR A 606 8.37 4.66 -5.59
C TYR A 606 8.91 5.32 -6.87
N TRP A 607 8.64 6.60 -7.07
CA TRP A 607 9.13 7.30 -8.26
C TRP A 607 10.63 7.61 -8.21
N GLU A 608 11.14 7.87 -7.02
CA GLU A 608 12.56 8.17 -6.80
C GLU A 608 13.43 6.90 -6.95
N TYR A 609 13.12 5.84 -6.20
CA TYR A 609 14.01 4.70 -5.99
C TYR A 609 13.65 3.46 -6.83
N TRP A 610 12.36 3.19 -7.08
CA TRP A 610 11.96 2.05 -7.92
C TRP A 610 12.03 2.39 -9.40
N ASN A 611 11.63 3.62 -9.78
CA ASN A 611 11.45 3.98 -11.18
C ASN A 611 12.46 5.01 -11.69
N ASN A 612 13.20 5.67 -10.79
CA ASN A 612 14.21 6.67 -11.14
C ASN A 612 13.69 7.66 -12.19
N ILE A 613 12.58 8.31 -11.87
CA ILE A 613 11.86 9.17 -12.82
C ILE A 613 12.77 10.25 -13.43
N ASP A 614 13.73 10.77 -12.67
CA ASP A 614 14.67 11.78 -13.15
C ASP A 614 15.59 11.31 -14.27
N ARG A 615 16.01 10.02 -14.25
CA ARG A 615 16.71 9.41 -15.39
C ARG A 615 15.81 9.40 -16.62
N TYR A 616 14.54 9.01 -16.45
CA TYR A 616 13.57 9.01 -17.55
C TYR A 616 13.32 10.42 -18.10
N ARG A 617 13.36 11.45 -17.25
CA ARG A 617 13.29 12.88 -17.64
C ARG A 617 14.60 13.43 -18.23
N GLY A 618 15.68 12.64 -18.26
CA GLY A 618 16.95 13.02 -18.87
C GLY A 618 17.78 14.01 -18.06
N LEU A 619 17.59 14.11 -16.74
CA LEU A 619 18.34 15.05 -15.90
C LEU A 619 19.82 14.65 -15.75
N GLY A 620 20.10 13.35 -15.61
CA GLY A 620 21.47 12.79 -15.52
C GLY A 620 22.27 13.25 -14.29
N GLY A 621 23.58 12.94 -14.27
CA GLY A 621 24.48 13.33 -13.18
C GLY A 621 24.04 12.79 -11.82
N ASP A 622 24.05 13.65 -10.80
CA ASP A 622 23.66 13.28 -9.43
C ASP A 622 22.15 13.01 -9.28
N TYR A 623 21.32 13.41 -10.26
CA TYR A 623 19.89 13.08 -10.27
C TYR A 623 19.63 11.63 -10.68
N ASP A 624 20.58 10.98 -11.35
CA ASP A 624 20.45 9.59 -11.76
C ASP A 624 20.75 8.63 -10.60
N ASN A 625 19.70 7.98 -10.09
CA ASN A 625 19.79 7.09 -8.94
C ASN A 625 20.37 5.72 -9.27
N PHE A 626 20.19 5.25 -10.49
CA PHE A 626 20.73 3.98 -10.94
C PHE A 626 22.17 4.14 -11.43
N LEU A 627 22.94 3.06 -11.37
CA LEU A 627 24.27 3.06 -11.96
C LEU A 627 24.19 3.17 -13.49
N PRO A 628 25.17 3.80 -14.15
CA PRO A 628 25.16 3.96 -15.61
C PRO A 628 25.05 2.64 -16.38
N ASP A 629 25.61 1.56 -15.83
CA ASP A 629 25.62 0.23 -16.45
C ASP A 629 24.32 -0.56 -16.21
N TYR A 630 23.44 -0.11 -15.31
CA TYR A 630 22.13 -0.72 -15.09
C TYR A 630 21.16 -0.27 -16.17
N ASP A 631 20.78 -1.22 -17.04
CA ASP A 631 20.07 -0.94 -18.30
C ASP A 631 18.55 -1.01 -18.20
N LYS A 632 18.00 -1.36 -17.02
CA LYS A 632 16.55 -1.35 -16.78
C LYS A 632 16.08 0.06 -16.46
N MET A 633 14.87 0.38 -16.94
CA MET A 633 14.18 1.63 -16.60
C MET A 633 13.62 1.66 -15.18
N THR A 634 13.50 0.48 -14.55
CA THR A 634 12.85 0.28 -13.24
C THR A 634 13.56 -0.84 -12.48
N THR A 635 13.22 -1.00 -11.21
CA THR A 635 13.56 -2.13 -10.35
C THR A 635 12.34 -2.53 -9.54
N SER A 636 12.36 -3.67 -8.87
CA SER A 636 11.19 -4.23 -8.18
C SER A 636 11.44 -4.54 -6.72
N ILE A 637 12.66 -4.93 -6.35
CA ILE A 637 13.05 -5.11 -4.95
C ILE A 637 14.18 -4.16 -4.61
N ILE A 638 13.93 -3.26 -3.65
CA ILE A 638 14.96 -2.43 -3.04
C ILE A 638 15.53 -3.18 -1.85
N TRP A 639 16.85 -3.20 -1.75
CA TRP A 639 17.63 -3.75 -0.65
C TRP A 639 18.39 -2.66 0.09
N GLY A 640 18.76 -2.88 1.36
CA GLY A 640 19.60 -1.97 2.14
C GLY A 640 20.87 -1.50 1.39
N ASN A 641 21.49 -2.38 0.61
CA ASN A 641 22.74 -2.08 -0.13
C ASN A 641 22.61 -2.09 -1.67
N GLY A 642 21.40 -1.99 -2.22
CA GLY A 642 21.20 -1.93 -3.67
C GLY A 642 19.77 -2.19 -4.12
N HIS A 643 19.61 -2.70 -5.33
CA HIS A 643 18.32 -3.08 -5.90
C HIS A 643 18.43 -4.20 -6.94
N VAL A 644 17.33 -4.93 -7.12
CA VAL A 644 17.22 -6.04 -8.07
C VAL A 644 15.89 -6.00 -8.84
N PHE A 645 15.96 -6.28 -10.13
CA PHE A 645 14.82 -6.49 -11.02
C PHE A 645 14.43 -7.98 -11.00
N ALA A 646 13.70 -8.36 -9.96
CA ALA A 646 13.29 -9.74 -9.68
C ALA A 646 12.02 -9.77 -8.80
N THR A 647 11.42 -10.94 -8.62
CA THR A 647 10.47 -11.14 -7.52
C THR A 647 10.90 -12.31 -6.65
N TRP A 648 10.31 -12.43 -5.46
CA TRP A 648 10.50 -13.58 -4.58
C TRP A 648 10.03 -14.92 -5.16
N PHE A 649 9.16 -14.92 -6.18
CA PHE A 649 8.50 -16.13 -6.69
C PHE A 649 8.62 -16.35 -8.21
N SER A 650 8.99 -15.34 -8.99
CA SER A 650 8.95 -15.39 -10.46
C SER A 650 9.97 -14.47 -11.15
N GLY A 651 10.61 -14.99 -12.21
CA GLY A 651 11.45 -14.20 -13.12
C GLY A 651 10.68 -13.54 -14.29
N ALA A 652 9.37 -13.75 -14.39
CA ALA A 652 8.55 -13.18 -15.45
C ALA A 652 8.39 -11.66 -15.28
N TYR A 653 8.59 -10.89 -16.36
CA TYR A 653 8.45 -9.44 -16.39
C TYR A 653 7.03 -9.03 -16.04
N ALA A 654 6.02 -9.80 -16.47
CA ALA A 654 4.64 -9.59 -16.08
C ALA A 654 4.44 -9.57 -14.56
N HIS A 655 5.19 -10.38 -13.80
CA HIS A 655 5.15 -10.43 -12.34
C HIS A 655 6.07 -9.38 -11.69
N ILE A 656 7.30 -9.24 -12.19
CA ILE A 656 8.29 -8.25 -11.69
C ILE A 656 7.74 -6.84 -11.69
N LEU A 657 7.01 -6.48 -12.74
CA LEU A 657 6.39 -5.17 -12.86
C LEU A 657 4.97 -5.14 -12.29
N GLY A 658 4.17 -6.19 -12.52
CA GLY A 658 2.79 -6.25 -12.03
C GLY A 658 2.66 -6.17 -10.51
N ILE A 659 3.67 -6.63 -9.76
CA ILE A 659 3.69 -6.60 -8.29
C ILE A 659 3.71 -5.19 -7.72
N GLN A 660 4.11 -4.19 -8.50
CA GLN A 660 4.06 -2.77 -8.13
C GLN A 660 2.70 -2.13 -8.40
N GLY A 661 1.79 -2.83 -9.09
CA GLY A 661 0.45 -2.33 -9.38
C GLY A 661 -0.62 -2.90 -8.45
N LEU A 662 -0.47 -4.15 -8.00
CA LEU A 662 -1.48 -4.85 -7.20
C LEU A 662 -1.39 -4.51 -5.70
N PRO A 663 -2.52 -4.43 -4.98
CA PRO A 663 -3.89 -4.50 -5.47
C PRO A 663 -4.29 -3.22 -6.22
N LEU A 664 -5.04 -3.36 -7.32
CA LEU A 664 -5.54 -2.20 -8.06
C LEU A 664 -6.78 -1.65 -7.35
N SER A 665 -6.67 -0.44 -6.83
CA SER A 665 -7.77 0.32 -6.25
C SER A 665 -7.46 1.82 -6.33
N PRO A 666 -8.41 2.71 -6.04
CA PRO A 666 -8.13 4.15 -5.96
C PRO A 666 -7.17 4.56 -4.83
N LEU A 667 -6.66 3.62 -4.03
CA LEU A 667 -5.60 3.86 -3.04
C LEU A 667 -4.18 3.79 -3.63
N VAL A 668 -4.04 3.18 -4.81
CA VAL A 668 -2.73 2.86 -5.43
C VAL A 668 -2.52 3.67 -6.72
N LEU A 669 -3.22 4.80 -6.87
CA LEU A 669 -3.16 5.62 -8.09
C LEU A 669 -1.83 6.32 -8.33
N HIS A 670 -0.94 6.31 -7.34
CA HIS A 670 0.40 6.88 -7.46
C HIS A 670 1.19 6.28 -8.63
N ILE A 671 0.96 5.01 -9.00
CA ILE A 671 1.62 4.36 -10.14
C ILE A 671 1.28 5.03 -11.48
N GLY A 672 0.14 5.75 -11.55
CA GLY A 672 -0.36 6.45 -12.73
C GLY A 672 0.05 7.91 -12.86
N GLN A 673 0.88 8.46 -11.96
CA GLN A 673 1.27 9.88 -11.97
C GLN A 673 2.07 10.31 -13.20
N HIS A 674 2.74 9.38 -13.86
CA HIS A 674 3.56 9.64 -15.04
C HIS A 674 3.09 8.77 -16.22
N PRO A 675 2.08 9.23 -16.99
CA PRO A 675 1.43 8.39 -17.99
C PRO A 675 2.36 8.00 -19.16
N ASP A 676 3.35 8.84 -19.47
CA ASP A 676 4.35 8.53 -20.49
C ASP A 676 5.34 7.45 -20.02
N TYR A 677 5.84 7.55 -18.79
CA TYR A 677 6.65 6.50 -18.17
C TYR A 677 5.86 5.19 -18.10
N LEU A 678 4.60 5.24 -17.67
CA LEU A 678 3.77 4.07 -17.49
C LEU A 678 3.45 3.37 -18.82
N ALA A 679 3.38 4.10 -19.94
CA ALA A 679 3.26 3.50 -21.27
C ALA A 679 4.48 2.64 -21.64
N ASP A 680 5.69 3.15 -21.38
CA ASP A 680 6.94 2.39 -21.58
C ASP A 680 7.06 1.22 -20.60
N TYR A 681 6.58 1.41 -19.36
CA TYR A 681 6.52 0.38 -18.32
C TYR A 681 5.62 -0.80 -18.74
N VAL A 682 4.44 -0.52 -19.30
CA VAL A 682 3.55 -1.56 -19.85
C VAL A 682 4.22 -2.29 -21.02
N ALA A 683 4.87 -1.56 -21.93
CA ALA A 683 5.59 -2.18 -23.04
C ALA A 683 6.71 -3.13 -22.55
N LEU A 684 7.43 -2.74 -21.48
CA LEU A 684 8.43 -3.60 -20.83
C LEU A 684 7.79 -4.85 -20.21
N GLY A 685 6.68 -4.71 -19.48
CA GLY A 685 5.96 -5.82 -18.87
C GLY A 685 5.47 -6.87 -19.88
N MET A 686 5.14 -6.44 -21.10
CA MET A 686 4.73 -7.35 -22.18
C MET A 686 5.92 -8.00 -22.90
N SER A 687 7.13 -7.46 -22.75
CA SER A 687 8.29 -7.80 -23.59
C SER A 687 8.74 -9.24 -23.40
N GLY A 688 8.87 -9.98 -24.52
CA GLY A 688 9.31 -11.38 -24.52
C GLY A 688 8.28 -12.40 -24.01
N GLU A 689 7.16 -11.96 -23.42
CA GLU A 689 6.17 -12.85 -22.79
C GLU A 689 4.81 -12.84 -23.50
N SER A 690 4.36 -11.67 -23.97
CA SER A 690 3.09 -11.56 -24.69
C SER A 690 3.24 -11.95 -26.16
N SER A 691 2.36 -12.83 -26.65
CA SER A 691 2.36 -13.26 -28.06
C SER A 691 1.98 -12.17 -29.06
N ASN A 692 1.37 -11.07 -28.60
CA ASN A 692 0.90 -9.96 -29.44
C ASN A 692 1.35 -8.58 -28.93
N GLY A 693 2.22 -8.55 -27.91
CA GLY A 693 2.70 -7.30 -27.28
C GLY A 693 1.63 -6.58 -26.43
N LYS A 694 0.55 -7.27 -26.06
CA LYS A 694 -0.57 -6.73 -25.26
C LYS A 694 -1.00 -7.71 -24.16
N PRO A 695 -1.76 -7.29 -23.14
CA PRO A 695 -2.13 -8.18 -22.05
C PRO A 695 -2.93 -9.42 -22.48
N SER A 696 -3.77 -9.31 -23.52
CA SER A 696 -4.50 -10.45 -24.09
C SER A 696 -3.61 -11.60 -24.59
N GLY A 697 -2.36 -11.29 -24.99
CA GLY A 697 -1.37 -12.27 -25.44
C GLY A 697 -0.50 -12.87 -24.34
N LEU A 698 -0.66 -12.44 -23.08
CA LEU A 698 0.10 -13.01 -21.95
C LEU A 698 -0.36 -14.45 -21.66
N PRO A 699 0.53 -15.34 -21.18
CA PRO A 699 0.15 -16.66 -20.72
C PRO A 699 -0.87 -16.64 -19.57
N GLU A 700 -1.57 -17.75 -19.35
CA GLU A 700 -2.37 -17.91 -18.14
C GLU A 700 -1.48 -17.80 -16.90
N GLY A 701 -1.96 -17.14 -15.86
CA GLY A 701 -1.21 -16.87 -14.63
C GLY A 701 -0.38 -15.58 -14.67
N HIS A 702 -0.19 -14.93 -15.82
CA HIS A 702 0.58 -13.67 -15.95
C HIS A 702 -0.29 -12.40 -15.82
N TRP A 703 -1.38 -12.49 -15.05
CA TRP A 703 -2.23 -11.36 -14.60
C TRP A 703 -2.71 -10.39 -15.70
N ARG A 704 -3.43 -10.92 -16.70
CA ARG A 704 -3.94 -10.11 -17.83
C ARG A 704 -4.77 -8.91 -17.39
N ASP A 705 -5.60 -9.09 -16.36
CA ASP A 705 -6.41 -8.07 -15.71
C ASP A 705 -5.61 -6.97 -15.04
N VAL A 706 -4.64 -7.34 -14.20
CA VAL A 706 -3.71 -6.37 -13.60
C VAL A 706 -3.09 -5.50 -14.68
N TRP A 707 -2.64 -6.11 -15.78
CA TRP A 707 -2.03 -5.39 -16.89
C TRP A 707 -3.02 -4.53 -17.70
N TRP A 708 -4.26 -4.98 -17.91
CA TRP A 708 -5.29 -4.11 -18.50
C TRP A 708 -5.59 -2.91 -17.60
N ASN A 709 -5.67 -3.10 -16.28
CA ASN A 709 -5.95 -2.04 -15.33
C ASN A 709 -4.82 -1.00 -15.28
N ILE A 710 -3.56 -1.45 -15.24
CA ILE A 710 -2.37 -0.58 -15.32
C ILE A 710 -2.33 0.16 -16.65
N TRP A 711 -2.56 -0.55 -17.76
CA TRP A 711 -2.55 0.08 -19.09
C TRP A 711 -3.69 1.10 -19.26
N ALA A 712 -4.85 0.86 -18.66
CA ALA A 712 -5.97 1.79 -18.73
C ALA A 712 -5.66 3.15 -18.08
N MET A 713 -4.76 3.19 -17.08
CA MET A 713 -4.29 4.46 -16.47
C MET A 713 -3.59 5.39 -17.46
N THR A 714 -3.14 4.89 -18.61
CA THR A 714 -2.52 5.68 -19.70
C THR A 714 -3.36 5.70 -20.95
N ASP A 715 -3.92 4.56 -21.36
CA ASP A 715 -4.76 4.42 -22.55
C ASP A 715 -5.91 3.41 -22.32
N GLY A 716 -6.96 3.89 -21.67
CA GLY A 716 -8.19 3.12 -21.44
C GLY A 716 -8.87 2.66 -22.74
N THR A 717 -8.72 3.40 -23.84
CA THR A 717 -9.31 2.98 -25.14
C THR A 717 -8.62 1.73 -25.67
N ALA A 718 -7.28 1.70 -25.64
CA ALA A 718 -6.51 0.55 -26.08
C ALA A 718 -6.67 -0.65 -25.14
N ALA A 719 -6.71 -0.41 -23.82
CA ALA A 719 -6.96 -1.46 -22.84
C ALA A 719 -8.32 -2.14 -23.05
N VAL A 720 -9.40 -1.37 -23.20
CA VAL A 720 -10.75 -1.90 -23.52
C VAL A 720 -10.75 -2.65 -24.85
N ALA A 721 -10.11 -2.11 -25.89
CA ALA A 721 -10.04 -2.76 -27.19
C ALA A 721 -9.32 -4.11 -27.13
N ASP A 722 -8.24 -4.22 -26.34
CA ASP A 722 -7.49 -5.46 -26.15
C ASP A 722 -8.25 -6.46 -25.28
N PHE A 723 -8.83 -6.02 -24.16
CA PHE A 723 -9.71 -6.80 -23.32
C PHE A 723 -10.80 -7.49 -24.15
N ASN A 724 -11.50 -6.74 -25.01
CA ASN A 724 -12.59 -7.26 -25.84
C ASN A 724 -12.17 -8.36 -26.84
N THR A 725 -10.87 -8.55 -27.12
CA THR A 725 -10.39 -9.64 -27.98
C THR A 725 -10.52 -11.02 -27.33
N VAL A 726 -10.50 -11.07 -26.00
CA VAL A 726 -10.66 -12.28 -25.19
C VAL A 726 -11.88 -12.20 -24.27
N ASN A 727 -12.43 -11.00 -24.08
CA ASN A 727 -13.58 -10.69 -23.23
C ASN A 727 -13.38 -11.32 -21.82
N PHE A 728 -14.42 -11.87 -21.23
CA PHE A 728 -14.37 -12.57 -19.95
C PHE A 728 -13.67 -13.95 -19.98
N ASN A 729 -13.01 -14.34 -21.09
CA ASN A 729 -12.29 -15.63 -21.19
C ASN A 729 -10.83 -15.51 -20.72
N TYR A 730 -10.67 -15.25 -19.42
CA TYR A 730 -9.40 -15.29 -18.71
C TYR A 730 -9.63 -15.65 -17.23
N THR A 731 -8.55 -16.06 -16.57
CA THR A 731 -8.51 -16.31 -15.13
C THR A 731 -8.01 -15.03 -14.45
N PRO A 732 -8.82 -14.40 -13.57
CA PRO A 732 -8.37 -13.22 -12.83
C PRO A 732 -7.18 -13.51 -11.91
N GLU A 733 -6.36 -12.50 -11.62
CA GLU A 733 -5.45 -12.54 -10.48
C GLU A 733 -6.24 -12.79 -9.18
N ALA A 734 -5.62 -13.44 -8.18
CA ALA A 734 -6.34 -13.95 -7.01
C ALA A 734 -7.06 -12.86 -6.18
N GLY A 735 -6.51 -11.65 -6.16
CA GLY A 735 -7.06 -10.43 -5.54
C GLY A 735 -7.92 -9.59 -6.50
N GLU A 736 -8.27 -10.09 -7.68
CA GLU A 736 -9.07 -9.38 -8.67
C GLU A 736 -10.42 -10.04 -8.98
N THR A 737 -11.30 -9.28 -9.63
CA THR A 737 -12.58 -9.76 -10.16
C THR A 737 -12.80 -9.21 -11.57
N LYS A 738 -13.51 -9.99 -12.40
CA LYS A 738 -13.90 -9.53 -13.74
C LYS A 738 -14.75 -8.26 -13.71
N ALA A 739 -15.62 -8.13 -12.71
CA ALA A 739 -16.45 -6.95 -12.50
C ALA A 739 -15.59 -5.71 -12.23
N HIS A 740 -14.60 -5.81 -11.34
CA HIS A 740 -13.68 -4.71 -11.06
C HIS A 740 -12.84 -4.35 -12.29
N THR A 741 -12.21 -5.32 -12.96
CA THR A 741 -11.47 -5.07 -14.21
C THR A 741 -12.35 -4.37 -15.25
N TYR A 742 -13.57 -4.87 -15.48
CA TYR A 742 -14.50 -4.33 -16.48
C TYR A 742 -14.92 -2.89 -16.16
N HIS A 743 -15.29 -2.62 -14.91
CA HIS A 743 -15.60 -1.27 -14.46
C HIS A 743 -14.38 -0.34 -14.62
N TRP A 744 -13.23 -0.74 -14.09
CA TRP A 744 -11.99 0.02 -14.05
C TRP A 744 -11.56 0.52 -15.44
N ILE A 745 -11.39 -0.39 -16.40
CA ILE A 745 -10.85 -0.03 -17.72
C ILE A 745 -11.79 0.90 -18.50
N HIS A 746 -13.09 0.73 -18.34
CA HIS A 746 -14.09 1.57 -19.00
C HIS A 746 -14.22 2.94 -18.31
N THR A 747 -14.09 3.02 -16.99
CA THR A 747 -14.01 4.30 -16.27
C THR A 747 -12.77 5.08 -16.68
N TYR A 748 -11.60 4.44 -16.74
CA TYR A 748 -10.36 5.08 -17.17
C TYR A 748 -10.38 5.55 -18.63
N LYS A 749 -11.07 4.82 -19.50
CA LYS A 749 -11.31 5.27 -20.88
C LYS A 749 -12.01 6.64 -20.94
N ALA A 750 -12.90 6.93 -19.99
CA ALA A 750 -13.58 8.22 -19.90
C ALA A 750 -12.77 9.27 -19.11
N LEU A 751 -12.17 8.89 -17.97
CA LEU A 751 -11.41 9.80 -17.12
C LEU A 751 -10.08 10.25 -17.74
N GLY A 752 -9.40 9.38 -18.47
CA GLY A 752 -8.02 9.60 -18.90
C GLY A 752 -7.02 9.35 -17.78
N HIS A 753 -5.93 10.11 -17.75
CA HIS A 753 -4.82 9.90 -16.81
C HIS A 753 -4.99 10.76 -15.55
N LEU A 754 -4.34 10.36 -14.46
CA LEU A 754 -4.32 11.15 -13.23
C LEU A 754 -3.61 12.49 -13.48
N ALA A 755 -4.25 13.59 -13.10
CA ALA A 755 -3.76 14.96 -13.27
C ALA A 755 -3.40 15.64 -11.94
N SER A 756 -3.81 15.07 -10.80
CA SER A 756 -3.44 15.52 -9.46
C SER A 756 -2.33 14.66 -8.84
N GLY A 757 -1.74 15.15 -7.75
CA GLY A 757 -0.86 14.36 -6.89
C GLY A 757 0.64 14.57 -7.10
N ASP A 758 1.07 15.35 -8.09
CA ASP A 758 2.46 15.81 -8.26
C ASP A 758 2.73 17.16 -7.58
N GLY A 759 1.72 17.75 -6.94
CA GLY A 759 1.78 19.05 -6.26
C GLY A 759 1.43 20.25 -7.15
N VAL A 760 1.29 20.08 -8.48
CA VAL A 760 0.87 21.17 -9.38
C VAL A 760 -0.64 21.43 -9.23
N LEU A 761 -1.42 20.36 -9.16
CA LEU A 761 -2.86 20.39 -8.91
C LEU A 761 -3.16 19.62 -7.62
N SER A 762 -3.62 20.35 -6.61
CA SER A 762 -3.96 19.84 -5.29
C SER A 762 -5.40 20.18 -4.90
N ALA A 763 -5.86 19.61 -3.80
CA ALA A 763 -7.16 19.88 -3.21
C ALA A 763 -7.04 20.12 -1.70
N ASP A 764 -7.98 20.84 -1.12
CA ASP A 764 -8.11 21.08 0.34
C ASP A 764 -8.71 19.90 1.11
N TYR A 765 -8.90 18.76 0.45
CA TYR A 765 -9.51 17.58 1.03
C TYR A 765 -8.84 16.28 0.55
N PRO A 766 -8.43 15.35 1.45
CA PRO A 766 -7.63 14.18 1.07
C PRO A 766 -8.35 13.18 0.17
N ALA A 767 -9.69 13.17 0.21
CA ALA A 767 -10.49 12.30 -0.64
C ALA A 767 -10.98 13.00 -1.90
N ALA A 768 -10.05 13.61 -2.63
CA ALA A 768 -10.29 14.32 -3.88
C ALA A 768 -9.15 14.08 -4.88
N LEU A 769 -9.51 13.95 -6.16
CA LEU A 769 -8.60 13.64 -7.26
C LEU A 769 -9.03 14.38 -8.53
N VAL A 770 -8.09 14.57 -9.45
CA VAL A 770 -8.37 15.11 -10.79
C VAL A 770 -7.79 14.21 -11.85
N PHE A 771 -8.57 13.98 -12.91
CA PHE A 771 -8.15 13.25 -14.10
C PHE A 771 -8.22 14.16 -15.32
N ASP A 772 -7.36 13.91 -16.32
CA ASP A 772 -7.35 14.62 -17.59
C ASP A 772 -7.49 13.64 -18.77
N ASN A 773 -8.47 13.92 -19.63
CA ASN A 773 -8.64 13.23 -20.89
C ASN A 773 -8.54 14.24 -22.05
N ASN A 774 -7.38 14.31 -22.69
CA ASN A 774 -7.12 15.20 -23.83
C ASN A 774 -7.41 16.68 -23.53
N GLY A 775 -7.00 17.16 -22.35
CA GLY A 775 -7.18 18.53 -21.87
C GLY A 775 -8.54 18.78 -21.20
N GLN A 776 -9.38 17.75 -21.09
CA GLN A 776 -10.64 17.81 -20.35
C GLN A 776 -10.44 17.25 -18.94
N LYS A 777 -10.47 18.14 -17.94
CA LYS A 777 -10.35 17.76 -16.53
C LYS A 777 -11.68 17.27 -15.96
N THR A 778 -11.60 16.20 -15.17
CA THR A 778 -12.69 15.67 -14.34
C THR A 778 -12.22 15.61 -12.89
N TYR A 779 -12.93 16.32 -12.01
CA TYR A 779 -12.65 16.42 -10.59
C TYR A 779 -13.59 15.48 -9.83
N LEU A 780 -13.02 14.65 -8.97
CA LEU A 780 -13.74 13.68 -8.15
C LEU A 780 -13.49 13.99 -6.68
N ALA A 781 -14.52 13.85 -5.85
CA ALA A 781 -14.36 13.90 -4.40
C ALA A 781 -15.42 13.05 -3.68
N TYR A 782 -15.02 12.39 -2.58
CA TYR A 782 -15.93 11.61 -1.74
C TYR A 782 -15.98 12.16 -0.31
N ASN A 783 -17.13 12.67 0.11
CA ASN A 783 -17.29 13.24 1.45
C ASN A 783 -17.67 12.16 2.47
N PHE A 784 -16.75 11.80 3.35
CA PHE A 784 -16.98 10.87 4.47
C PHE A 784 -17.71 11.51 5.65
N GLY A 785 -17.85 12.84 5.66
CA GLY A 785 -18.52 13.58 6.72
C GLY A 785 -20.04 13.45 6.66
N SER A 786 -20.69 13.83 7.78
CA SER A 786 -22.14 13.78 7.95
C SER A 786 -22.89 15.02 7.45
N SER A 787 -22.17 16.02 6.92
CA SER A 787 -22.73 17.22 6.30
C SER A 787 -22.07 17.50 4.96
N ALA A 788 -22.80 18.10 4.02
CA ALA A 788 -22.23 18.55 2.76
C ALA A 788 -21.01 19.47 2.99
N ARG A 789 -20.02 19.38 2.10
CA ARG A 789 -18.80 20.20 2.17
C ARG A 789 -18.42 20.72 0.79
N THR A 790 -17.85 21.91 0.74
CA THR A 790 -17.18 22.38 -0.48
C THR A 790 -15.76 21.82 -0.51
N VAL A 791 -15.34 21.28 -1.65
CA VAL A 791 -13.96 20.91 -1.93
C VAL A 791 -13.39 21.92 -2.93
N THR A 792 -12.19 22.42 -2.65
CA THR A 792 -11.51 23.45 -3.46
C THR A 792 -10.20 22.90 -3.99
N PHE A 793 -9.97 23.08 -5.29
CA PHE A 793 -8.74 22.71 -5.97
C PHE A 793 -7.85 23.94 -6.21
N SER A 794 -6.54 23.71 -6.33
CA SER A 794 -5.55 24.79 -6.48
C SER A 794 -5.71 25.61 -7.77
N ASP A 795 -6.42 25.11 -8.78
CA ASP A 795 -6.76 25.87 -10.00
C ASP A 795 -8.03 26.72 -9.87
N GLY A 796 -8.63 26.77 -8.69
CA GLY A 796 -9.82 27.56 -8.36
C GLY A 796 -11.15 26.85 -8.60
N THR A 797 -11.12 25.63 -9.16
CA THR A 797 -12.31 24.78 -9.26
C THR A 797 -12.81 24.43 -7.86
N SER A 798 -14.12 24.54 -7.64
CA SER A 798 -14.76 24.11 -6.39
C SER A 798 -16.18 23.64 -6.64
N PHE A 799 -16.63 22.67 -5.85
CA PHE A 799 -18.00 22.17 -5.87
C PHE A 799 -18.39 21.60 -4.52
N GLU A 800 -19.70 21.57 -4.27
CA GLU A 800 -20.25 20.94 -3.07
C GLU A 800 -20.31 19.41 -3.26
N VAL A 801 -19.93 18.69 -2.22
CA VAL A 801 -19.95 17.23 -2.13
C VAL A 801 -20.90 16.85 -0.98
N PRO A 802 -22.07 16.25 -1.27
CA PRO A 802 -23.03 15.84 -0.24
C PRO A 802 -22.44 14.83 0.75
N ALA A 803 -23.01 14.78 1.95
CA ALA A 803 -22.58 13.85 3.00
C ALA A 803 -22.69 12.38 2.55
N GLY A 804 -21.64 11.60 2.76
CA GLY A 804 -21.59 10.17 2.43
C GLY A 804 -21.60 9.83 0.94
N GLN A 805 -21.37 10.81 0.05
CA GLN A 805 -21.51 10.65 -1.39
C GLN A 805 -20.23 11.02 -2.16
N MET A 806 -20.11 10.43 -3.35
CA MET A 806 -19.17 10.84 -4.39
C MET A 806 -19.78 12.00 -5.17
N SER A 807 -18.96 12.95 -5.62
CA SER A 807 -19.37 13.98 -6.58
C SER A 807 -18.34 14.14 -7.68
N VAL A 808 -18.84 14.45 -8.87
CA VAL A 808 -18.07 14.58 -10.11
C VAL A 808 -18.31 15.97 -10.67
N ASN A 809 -17.25 16.66 -11.06
CA ASN A 809 -17.32 17.92 -11.78
C ASN A 809 -16.43 17.84 -13.03
N GLY A 810 -16.93 18.10 -14.24
CA GLY A 810 -16.13 18.04 -15.47
C GLY A 810 -16.89 17.48 -16.68
N SER A 811 -16.32 17.57 -17.88
CA SER A 811 -17.02 17.26 -19.15
C SER A 811 -17.20 15.76 -19.46
N SER A 812 -16.64 14.87 -18.66
CA SER A 812 -16.95 13.44 -18.70
C SER A 812 -18.16 13.07 -17.84
N SER A 813 -18.78 14.05 -17.15
CA SER A 813 -20.12 13.86 -16.63
C SER A 813 -21.07 13.64 -17.82
N GLN A 814 -21.36 12.39 -18.16
CA GLN A 814 -22.77 12.09 -18.18
C GLN A 814 -23.25 12.52 -16.81
N GLU A 815 -24.08 13.56 -16.80
CA GLU A 815 -24.81 13.96 -15.62
C GLU A 815 -25.22 12.65 -14.92
N PRO A 816 -24.80 12.40 -13.67
CA PRO A 816 -25.51 11.40 -12.87
C PRO A 816 -26.97 11.78 -13.09
N PRO A 817 -27.89 10.85 -13.42
CA PRO A 817 -29.28 11.23 -13.56
C PRO A 817 -29.58 12.01 -12.29
N ALA A 818 -29.83 13.32 -12.45
CA ALA A 818 -30.01 14.16 -11.30
C ALA A 818 -31.06 13.42 -10.47
N GLU A 819 -30.82 13.28 -9.17
CA GLU A 819 -31.93 13.15 -8.24
C GLU A 819 -32.71 14.48 -8.33
N SER A 820 -33.40 14.65 -9.46
CA SER A 820 -34.44 15.61 -9.65
C SER A 820 -35.51 15.21 -8.65
N PRO A 821 -36.03 16.15 -7.86
CA PRO A 821 -37.03 15.85 -6.84
C PRO A 821 -38.23 15.25 -7.55
N THR A 822 -38.37 13.91 -7.51
CA THR A 822 -39.41 13.09 -8.17
C THR A 822 -40.39 13.95 -8.96
N GLU A 823 -39.98 14.39 -10.13
CA GLU A 823 -40.85 15.19 -10.98
C GLU A 823 -41.90 14.21 -11.48
N PHE A 824 -43.17 14.49 -11.22
CA PHE A 824 -44.27 13.57 -11.50
C PHE A 824 -44.14 13.01 -12.93
N ASP A 825 -43.99 11.69 -13.01
CA ASP A 825 -43.81 10.95 -14.25
C ASP A 825 -44.70 9.71 -14.22
N LEU A 826 -45.76 9.75 -15.03
CA LEU A 826 -46.76 8.69 -15.12
C LEU A 826 -46.86 8.20 -16.55
N THR A 827 -46.40 6.98 -16.80
CA THR A 827 -46.62 6.25 -18.06
C THR A 827 -47.85 5.37 -17.93
N ILE A 828 -48.78 5.46 -18.88
CA ILE A 828 -50.01 4.67 -18.96
C ILE A 828 -49.99 3.92 -20.29
N GLN A 829 -50.10 2.58 -20.23
CA GLN A 829 -50.22 1.76 -21.44
C GLN A 829 -51.53 2.06 -22.14
N ALA A 830 -51.53 2.10 -23.47
CA ALA A 830 -52.71 2.49 -24.22
C ALA A 830 -53.85 1.48 -24.06
N GLU A 831 -53.53 0.19 -23.89
CA GLU A 831 -54.49 -0.88 -23.66
C GLU A 831 -55.12 -0.87 -22.27
N ASP A 832 -54.57 -0.10 -21.31
CA ASP A 832 -55.09 0.03 -19.94
C ASP A 832 -56.28 1.01 -19.83
N TYR A 833 -57.01 1.23 -20.93
CA TYR A 833 -58.21 2.04 -20.93
C TYR A 833 -59.29 1.44 -20.03
N THR A 834 -59.97 2.30 -19.29
CA THR A 834 -61.14 1.93 -18.46
C THR A 834 -62.44 1.84 -19.25
N ALA A 835 -62.51 2.56 -20.37
CA ALA A 835 -63.57 2.48 -21.36
C ALA A 835 -63.03 2.91 -22.73
N MET A 836 -63.60 2.38 -23.81
CA MET A 836 -63.24 2.77 -25.18
C MET A 836 -64.43 2.67 -26.12
N SER A 837 -64.28 3.24 -27.30
CA SER A 837 -65.16 3.00 -28.45
C SER A 837 -64.32 2.78 -29.71
N GLY A 838 -64.60 1.69 -30.42
CA GLY A 838 -64.13 1.43 -31.79
C GLY A 838 -62.75 0.82 -31.95
N VAL A 839 -61.93 0.77 -30.89
CA VAL A 839 -60.53 0.31 -30.97
C VAL A 839 -60.35 -1.20 -30.73
N GLN A 840 -59.21 -1.74 -31.17
CA GLN A 840 -58.76 -3.11 -30.90
C GLN A 840 -57.32 -3.14 -30.39
N THR A 841 -56.90 -4.23 -29.76
CA THR A 841 -55.53 -4.43 -29.29
C THR A 841 -54.80 -5.49 -30.12
N GLU A 842 -53.50 -5.30 -30.36
CA GLU A 842 -52.60 -6.29 -30.98
C GLU A 842 -51.25 -6.34 -30.26
N SER A 843 -50.43 -7.37 -30.49
CA SER A 843 -49.08 -7.43 -29.93
C SER A 843 -48.17 -6.38 -30.55
N THR A 844 -47.46 -5.62 -29.72
CA THR A 844 -46.55 -4.57 -30.17
C THR A 844 -45.15 -5.10 -30.46
N SER A 845 -44.48 -4.56 -31.48
CA SER A 845 -43.05 -4.72 -31.70
C SER A 845 -42.20 -3.57 -31.16
N ASP A 846 -42.80 -2.65 -30.39
CA ASP A 846 -42.05 -1.57 -29.73
C ASP A 846 -41.16 -2.09 -28.60
N THR A 847 -40.24 -1.25 -28.15
CA THR A 847 -39.40 -1.55 -26.97
C THR A 847 -40.29 -1.69 -25.73
N GLY A 848 -40.12 -2.77 -24.96
CA GLY A 848 -40.95 -3.11 -23.79
C GLY A 848 -41.99 -4.21 -24.04
N GLY A 849 -42.33 -4.52 -25.30
CA GLY A 849 -43.35 -5.53 -25.64
C GLY A 849 -44.75 -5.13 -25.14
N GLY A 850 -45.64 -6.12 -24.96
CA GLY A 850 -47.02 -5.90 -24.50
C GLY A 850 -48.04 -5.86 -25.65
N LEU A 851 -49.12 -5.10 -25.46
CA LEU A 851 -50.09 -4.81 -26.51
C LEU A 851 -49.95 -3.35 -26.92
N ASN A 852 -50.45 -3.02 -28.11
CA ASN A 852 -50.78 -1.64 -28.46
C ASN A 852 -52.24 -1.57 -28.85
N VAL A 853 -52.79 -0.35 -28.87
CA VAL A 853 -54.12 -0.09 -29.41
C VAL A 853 -54.00 0.32 -30.88
N GLY A 854 -54.88 -0.25 -31.71
CA GLY A 854 -54.96 -0.02 -33.15
C GLY A 854 -56.40 -0.10 -33.67
N TRP A 855 -56.54 -0.19 -35.00
CA TRP A 855 -57.84 -0.06 -35.70
C TRP A 855 -58.58 1.24 -35.36
N ILE A 856 -57.83 2.30 -35.04
CA ILE A 856 -58.39 3.57 -34.61
C ILE A 856 -58.97 4.31 -35.81
N ASP A 857 -60.29 4.39 -35.88
CA ASP A 857 -61.05 5.15 -36.87
C ASP A 857 -61.42 6.56 -36.36
N THR A 858 -61.80 7.45 -37.27
CA THR A 858 -62.23 8.80 -36.92
C THR A 858 -63.48 8.76 -36.03
N GLY A 859 -63.39 9.33 -34.84
CA GLY A 859 -64.45 9.35 -33.83
C GLY A 859 -64.26 8.32 -32.69
N ASP A 860 -63.25 7.46 -32.78
CA ASP A 860 -62.89 6.53 -31.72
C ASP A 860 -62.21 7.24 -30.53
N TRP A 861 -62.26 6.60 -29.38
CA TRP A 861 -61.66 7.15 -28.16
C TRP A 861 -61.29 6.09 -27.14
N LEU A 862 -60.34 6.45 -26.28
CA LEU A 862 -59.93 5.72 -25.09
C LEU A 862 -60.10 6.62 -23.87
N ALA A 863 -60.59 6.09 -22.75
CA ALA A 863 -60.70 6.84 -21.49
C ALA A 863 -60.02 6.10 -20.34
N TYR A 864 -59.25 6.85 -19.55
CA TYR A 864 -58.48 6.39 -18.41
C TYR A 864 -58.99 7.09 -17.16
N ALA A 865 -59.66 6.34 -16.28
CA ALA A 865 -60.18 6.88 -15.04
C ALA A 865 -59.14 6.80 -13.92
N GLY A 866 -59.18 7.76 -12.99
CA GLY A 866 -58.34 7.73 -11.79
C GLY A 866 -56.92 8.24 -12.01
N VAL A 867 -56.68 9.03 -13.06
CA VAL A 867 -55.35 9.61 -13.30
C VAL A 867 -55.14 10.77 -12.31
N GLU A 868 -54.27 10.55 -11.32
CA GLU A 868 -53.96 11.53 -10.28
C GLU A 868 -52.84 12.47 -10.73
N ILE A 869 -53.11 13.77 -10.70
CA ILE A 869 -52.14 14.85 -10.94
C ILE A 869 -51.86 15.51 -9.57
N PRO A 870 -50.68 15.33 -8.97
CA PRO A 870 -50.44 15.71 -7.59
C PRO A 870 -50.35 17.23 -7.38
N GLU A 871 -49.90 17.97 -8.39
CA GLU A 871 -49.65 19.41 -8.30
C GLU A 871 -50.17 20.15 -9.54
N ALA A 872 -50.60 21.40 -9.39
CA ALA A 872 -50.97 22.22 -10.54
C ALA A 872 -49.71 22.69 -11.28
N GLY A 873 -49.70 22.67 -12.61
CA GLY A 873 -48.60 23.19 -13.42
C GLY A 873 -48.65 22.76 -14.88
N THR A 874 -47.56 23.05 -15.58
CA THR A 874 -47.35 22.62 -16.96
C THR A 874 -46.86 21.18 -16.98
N TYR A 875 -47.45 20.36 -17.84
CA TYR A 875 -47.07 18.96 -18.06
C TYR A 875 -46.78 18.72 -19.54
N ARG A 876 -45.73 17.95 -19.82
CA ARG A 876 -45.48 17.34 -21.13
C ARG A 876 -46.33 16.10 -21.25
N ILE A 877 -47.09 16.00 -22.32
CA ILE A 877 -47.78 14.77 -22.69
C ILE A 877 -47.10 14.18 -23.91
N GLU A 878 -46.59 12.97 -23.76
CA GLU A 878 -45.94 12.20 -24.80
C GLU A 878 -46.85 11.05 -25.23
N TYR A 879 -46.91 10.75 -26.52
CA TYR A 879 -47.68 9.65 -27.09
C TYR A 879 -46.76 8.82 -27.98
N ARG A 880 -46.68 7.52 -27.71
CA ARG A 880 -45.91 6.59 -28.52
C ARG A 880 -46.79 6.02 -29.63
N VAL A 881 -46.66 6.55 -30.82
CA VAL A 881 -47.58 6.33 -31.94
C VAL A 881 -46.92 5.71 -33.16
N ALA A 882 -47.71 4.99 -33.96
CA ALA A 882 -47.31 4.47 -35.26
C ALA A 882 -48.40 4.78 -36.31
N SER A 883 -48.01 5.10 -37.54
CA SER A 883 -48.95 5.29 -38.65
C SER A 883 -48.28 4.97 -39.98
N TYR A 884 -48.91 4.12 -40.77
CA TYR A 884 -48.36 3.69 -42.06
C TYR A 884 -48.18 4.86 -43.04
N SER A 885 -49.21 5.71 -43.18
CA SER A 885 -49.25 6.83 -44.14
C SER A 885 -49.27 8.21 -43.49
N GLY A 886 -49.31 8.30 -42.15
CA GLY A 886 -49.57 9.55 -41.44
C GLY A 886 -50.98 10.07 -41.68
N GLY A 887 -51.23 11.33 -41.27
CA GLY A 887 -52.52 12.00 -41.48
C GLY A 887 -53.58 11.68 -40.43
N GLY A 888 -53.21 10.95 -39.37
CA GLY A 888 -54.02 10.82 -38.16
C GLY A 888 -53.92 12.06 -37.28
N ARG A 889 -54.90 12.26 -36.40
CA ARG A 889 -54.90 13.35 -35.43
C ARG A 889 -55.56 12.91 -34.14
N LEU A 890 -54.87 13.11 -33.02
CA LEU A 890 -55.38 12.83 -31.68
C LEU A 890 -55.60 14.13 -30.90
N SER A 891 -56.51 14.11 -29.93
CA SER A 891 -56.54 15.07 -28.83
C SER A 891 -56.50 14.38 -27.48
N LEU A 892 -55.92 15.07 -26.50
CA LEU A 892 -56.07 14.73 -25.09
C LEU A 892 -57.16 15.60 -24.50
N ASP A 893 -58.11 14.95 -23.87
CA ASP A 893 -59.26 15.59 -23.27
C ASP A 893 -59.36 15.20 -21.78
N LYS A 894 -60.05 16.02 -20.99
CA LYS A 894 -60.42 15.69 -19.60
C LYS A 894 -61.93 15.85 -19.38
N ASP A 895 -62.40 15.30 -18.27
CA ASP A 895 -63.79 15.34 -17.83
C ASP A 895 -64.75 14.74 -18.87
N ALA A 896 -64.40 13.54 -19.36
CA ALA A 896 -65.16 12.80 -20.39
C ALA A 896 -65.36 13.58 -21.70
N GLY A 897 -64.32 14.24 -22.19
CA GLY A 897 -64.33 14.97 -23.46
C GLY A 897 -64.89 16.39 -23.38
N GLN A 898 -65.23 16.89 -22.18
CA GLN A 898 -65.74 18.26 -22.02
C GLN A 898 -64.68 19.34 -22.24
N THR A 899 -63.42 19.04 -21.93
CA THR A 899 -62.31 19.97 -22.12
C THR A 899 -61.20 19.32 -22.94
N VAL A 900 -60.92 19.87 -24.12
CA VAL A 900 -59.78 19.48 -24.96
C VAL A 900 -58.54 20.24 -24.48
N LEU A 901 -57.52 19.50 -24.06
CA LEU A 901 -56.27 20.03 -23.51
C LEU A 901 -55.20 20.27 -24.57
N GLY A 902 -55.25 19.53 -25.67
CA GLY A 902 -54.32 19.71 -26.80
C GLY A 902 -54.61 18.71 -27.91
N ALA A 903 -54.17 19.02 -29.13
CA ALA A 903 -54.30 18.13 -30.28
C ALA A 903 -52.98 18.05 -31.06
N LEU A 904 -52.66 16.87 -31.57
CA LEU A 904 -51.44 16.59 -32.34
C LEU A 904 -51.76 15.85 -33.62
N ASP A 905 -51.09 16.25 -34.69
CA ASP A 905 -51.05 15.49 -35.94
C ASP A 905 -50.03 14.36 -35.80
N ILE A 906 -50.38 13.17 -36.31
CA ILE A 906 -49.56 11.97 -36.22
C ILE A 906 -48.78 11.82 -37.53
N PRO A 907 -47.44 11.82 -37.48
CA PRO A 907 -46.60 11.70 -38.67
C PRO A 907 -46.65 10.30 -39.26
N ALA A 908 -46.27 10.18 -40.54
CA ALA A 908 -46.04 8.88 -41.15
C ALA A 908 -44.78 8.24 -40.55
N THR A 909 -44.91 7.06 -39.93
CA THR A 909 -43.80 6.26 -39.40
C THR A 909 -43.41 5.12 -40.34
N GLY A 910 -44.14 4.94 -41.44
CA GLY A 910 -43.83 3.95 -42.48
C GLY A 910 -44.26 2.52 -42.15
N GLY A 911 -44.97 2.30 -41.05
CA GLY A 911 -45.48 0.99 -40.63
C GLY A 911 -46.44 1.09 -39.44
N TRP A 912 -47.35 0.13 -39.30
CA TRP A 912 -48.28 0.03 -38.15
C TRP A 912 -47.60 -0.33 -36.83
N GLN A 913 -46.34 -0.76 -36.92
CA GLN A 913 -45.49 -1.22 -35.81
C GLN A 913 -44.12 -0.50 -35.83
N ASN A 914 -44.02 0.62 -36.57
CA ASN A 914 -42.87 1.52 -36.53
C ASN A 914 -43.21 2.70 -35.63
N TRP A 915 -42.52 2.83 -34.51
CA TRP A 915 -42.96 3.70 -33.42
C TRP A 915 -42.14 4.98 -33.33
N THR A 916 -42.83 6.10 -33.13
CA THR A 916 -42.21 7.39 -32.79
C THR A 916 -42.96 8.01 -31.61
N THR A 917 -42.30 8.93 -30.90
CA THR A 917 -42.93 9.66 -29.80
C THR A 917 -43.24 11.08 -30.25
N ILE A 918 -44.50 11.48 -30.13
CA ILE A 918 -44.96 12.87 -30.36
C ILE A 918 -45.37 13.48 -29.02
N GLN A 919 -45.28 14.80 -28.89
CA GLN A 919 -45.54 15.46 -27.61
C GLN A 919 -46.11 16.87 -27.75
N HIS A 920 -46.80 17.32 -26.70
CA HIS A 920 -47.17 18.72 -26.47
C HIS A 920 -47.12 19.06 -24.99
N GLN A 921 -47.33 20.33 -24.65
CA GLN A 921 -47.47 20.79 -23.27
C GLN A 921 -48.93 21.14 -22.98
N VAL A 922 -49.41 20.82 -21.77
CA VAL A 922 -50.74 21.16 -21.26
C VAL A 922 -50.64 21.72 -19.86
N GLU A 923 -51.56 22.60 -19.48
CA GLU A 923 -51.73 23.06 -18.10
C GLU A 923 -52.75 22.17 -17.39
N LEU A 924 -52.35 21.50 -16.31
CA LEU A 924 -53.21 20.65 -15.50
C LEU A 924 -53.26 21.15 -14.06
N PRO A 925 -54.46 21.38 -13.48
CA PRO A 925 -54.59 21.59 -12.04
C PRO A 925 -54.31 20.30 -11.26
N ALA A 926 -53.92 20.40 -10.00
CA ALA A 926 -53.87 19.23 -9.11
C ALA A 926 -55.27 18.60 -8.95
N GLY A 927 -55.35 17.28 -9.01
CA GLY A 927 -56.60 16.53 -8.85
C GLY A 927 -56.59 15.19 -9.58
N THR A 928 -57.65 14.40 -9.38
CA THR A 928 -57.85 13.13 -10.08
C THR A 928 -58.81 13.32 -11.24
N TYR A 929 -58.41 12.93 -12.45
CA TYR A 929 -59.17 13.14 -13.67
C TYR A 929 -59.53 11.83 -14.38
N GLN A 930 -60.57 11.92 -15.22
CA GLN A 930 -60.79 10.98 -16.30
C GLN A 930 -60.20 11.59 -17.58
N LEU A 931 -59.02 11.13 -17.97
CA LEU A 931 -58.36 11.57 -19.19
C LEU A 931 -58.85 10.74 -20.38
N GLY A 932 -58.93 11.36 -21.55
CA GLY A 932 -59.35 10.72 -22.79
C GLY A 932 -58.39 11.01 -23.92
N ILE A 933 -58.15 10.01 -24.76
CA ILE A 933 -57.48 10.18 -26.06
C ILE A 933 -58.56 10.02 -27.13
N TYR A 934 -58.85 11.08 -27.87
CA TYR A 934 -59.87 11.11 -28.92
C TYR A 934 -59.25 11.17 -30.31
N ALA A 935 -59.69 10.31 -31.21
CA ALA A 935 -59.25 10.25 -32.59
C ALA A 935 -60.03 11.23 -33.47
N ALA A 936 -59.60 12.49 -33.50
CA ALA A 936 -60.14 13.49 -34.41
C ALA A 936 -59.96 13.10 -35.89
N GLN A 937 -58.93 12.31 -36.18
CA GLN A 937 -58.76 11.61 -37.45
C GLN A 937 -58.06 10.27 -37.20
N GLY A 938 -58.65 9.17 -37.69
CA GLY A 938 -58.10 7.81 -37.52
C GLY A 938 -56.86 7.52 -38.38
N GLY A 939 -56.44 6.25 -38.41
CA GLY A 939 -55.31 5.79 -39.24
C GLY A 939 -53.95 5.72 -38.52
N TRP A 940 -53.96 5.38 -37.23
CA TRP A 940 -52.77 5.28 -36.39
C TRP A 940 -52.96 4.24 -35.27
N ASN A 941 -51.85 3.81 -34.69
CA ASN A 941 -51.77 2.97 -33.50
C ASN A 941 -51.08 3.77 -32.37
N ILE A 942 -51.33 3.39 -31.12
CA ILE A 942 -50.67 3.95 -29.93
C ILE A 942 -50.29 2.85 -28.95
N ASN A 943 -49.09 2.93 -28.41
CA ASN A 943 -48.54 1.96 -27.46
C ASN A 943 -48.74 2.42 -26.01
N TRP A 944 -48.32 3.64 -25.70
CA TRP A 944 -48.50 4.26 -24.38
C TRP A 944 -48.58 5.77 -24.52
N PHE A 945 -49.05 6.42 -23.47
CA PHE A 945 -48.87 7.86 -23.28
C PHE A 945 -48.27 8.15 -21.91
N ARG A 946 -47.50 9.22 -21.81
CA ARG A 946 -46.73 9.58 -20.62
C ARG A 946 -46.99 11.03 -20.25
N ILE A 947 -47.20 11.28 -18.96
CA ILE A 947 -47.43 12.61 -18.38
C ILE A 947 -46.23 12.94 -17.52
N VAL A 948 -45.48 13.97 -17.89
CA VAL A 948 -44.27 14.40 -17.20
C VAL A 948 -44.44 15.85 -16.79
N LYS A 949 -44.24 16.21 -15.53
CA LYS A 949 -44.23 17.63 -15.12
C LYS A 949 -43.00 18.34 -15.72
N ILE A 950 -43.10 19.65 -15.99
CA ILE A 950 -42.02 20.48 -16.56
C ILE A 950 -41.85 21.76 -15.74
#